data_AF-A0A924AQU5-F1
#
_entry.id   AF-A0A924AQU5-F1
#
_cell.length_a   1.000
_cell.length_b   1.000
_cell.length_c   1.000
_cell.angle_alpha   90.00
_cell.angle_beta   90.00
_cell.angle_gamma   90.00
#
_symmetry.space_group_name_H-M   'P 1'
#
loop_
_entity.id
_entity.type
_entity.pdbx_description
1 polymer ?
#
loop_
_entity_poly.entity_id
_entity_poly.type
_entity_poly.pdbx_seq_one_letter_code
_entity_poly.pdbx_strand_id
1 'polypeptide(L)'
;LLLPGEVATVATELEHGFSALVELYHNSARSLAANADPADRPQKRAAANLLLIVDQFEEFFTNPENLNGDTPVPTAQTVVNLLLETARLAREHELPIYIVCTMRSDYVGQCVAFAGLAEALGNSHYFVPRLTREEFKQVIKEPAGLSGCEITERLTERLVYDLHDGQDQLPVLQHALYQIWRAADRGQQPLDLLHYAQVGGLGVDELPAADQPTFRAWLAALPAAYQAFYARPSLGAVLDTHAETLYAQAGEAGGPAARRVVEQAFRALTKTDGGRVVRNRVTGRQIVALVNDPAVKWLHVAALLRPFRLPGNTFIQPFVPEEEDAARPAPLPDTAVLDITHESLIRNWRRLTQWAEREAHDVATWRDLAAQAQRWAANQRRRGFLLPVGSYSYFSEWTARFRPTTAWLLRHDLTAAPAHESPGVSVPHPTAQSGLTTTETFLARSRRNLSVTLFWLKYATRRNMLRVGGALALVALIVGGREWNARRDVTVANRYLDRGVELLKSDYASPQDKADFVVLADRLARQSSDYEVLNFDVRDKPRAEVLLNQMPDTMALDVAYRVAYATLNFDNPDRHGTSDLPDRMLRYQEHKLIERSIVAEDHYADDSTAFDTYEALAKRAVWLSVQSMYYLSWRDSAVARTALA
;
A
#
# COMPACT_ATOMS: atom_id res chain seq x y z
N LEU A 1 2.20 61.87 4.19
CA LEU A 1 3.17 62.77 3.54
C LEU A 1 2.68 63.26 2.18
N LEU A 2 1.61 62.72 1.56
CA LEU A 2 1.20 63.16 0.21
C LEU A 2 -0.32 63.12 -0.02
N LEU A 3 -0.82 64.04 -0.85
CA LEU A 3 -2.17 64.04 -1.43
C LEU A 3 -2.19 63.22 -2.74
N PRO A 4 -3.35 62.73 -3.21
CA PRO A 4 -3.45 61.79 -4.35
C PRO A 4 -2.88 62.26 -5.72
N GLY A 5 -2.43 63.50 -5.84
CA GLY A 5 -1.82 64.06 -7.06
C GLY A 5 -0.29 64.01 -7.12
N GLU A 6 0.41 63.66 -6.02
CA GLU A 6 1.88 63.76 -5.94
C GLU A 6 2.64 62.46 -6.28
N VAL A 7 1.94 61.38 -6.61
CA VAL A 7 2.55 60.07 -6.92
C VAL A 7 3.37 60.11 -8.22
N ALA A 8 2.92 60.87 -9.23
CA ALA A 8 3.67 61.07 -10.47
C ALA A 8 5.00 61.83 -10.24
N THR A 9 5.02 62.76 -9.30
CA THR A 9 6.22 63.52 -8.89
C THR A 9 7.24 62.63 -8.17
N VAL A 10 6.82 61.74 -7.27
CA VAL A 10 7.77 60.89 -6.53
C VAL A 10 8.54 59.94 -7.45
N ALA A 11 7.87 59.31 -8.43
CA ALA A 11 8.56 58.47 -9.40
C ALA A 11 9.60 59.26 -10.21
N THR A 12 9.24 60.48 -10.62
CA THR A 12 10.12 61.39 -11.36
C THR A 12 11.31 61.85 -10.49
N GLU A 13 11.09 62.18 -9.21
CA GLU A 13 12.14 62.62 -8.29
C GLU A 13 13.09 61.47 -7.92
N LEU A 14 12.58 60.24 -7.75
CA LEU A 14 13.39 59.04 -7.52
C LEU A 14 14.28 58.64 -8.72
N GLU A 15 14.00 59.16 -9.92
CA GLU A 15 14.86 58.99 -11.10
C GLU A 15 16.13 59.86 -11.06
N HIS A 16 16.19 60.90 -10.20
CA HIS A 16 17.29 61.88 -10.18
C HIS A 16 18.55 61.41 -9.43
N GLY A 17 18.53 60.23 -8.82
CA GLY A 17 19.70 59.60 -8.20
C GLY A 17 19.46 59.09 -6.78
N PHE A 18 20.52 58.55 -6.16
CA PHE A 18 20.43 57.89 -4.85
C PHE A 18 20.22 58.85 -3.66
N SER A 19 20.30 60.18 -3.88
CA SER A 19 19.98 61.23 -2.89
C SER A 19 18.50 61.63 -2.88
N ALA A 20 17.69 61.14 -3.82
CA ALA A 20 16.34 61.64 -4.06
C ALA A 20 15.43 61.62 -2.82
N LEU A 21 15.49 60.58 -1.98
CA LEU A 21 14.70 60.53 -0.73
C LEU A 21 15.13 61.59 0.28
N VAL A 22 16.42 61.88 0.35
CA VAL A 22 16.98 62.92 1.22
C VAL A 22 16.59 64.30 0.70
N GLU A 23 16.67 64.52 -0.61
CA GLU A 23 16.26 65.77 -1.24
C GLU A 23 14.75 66.02 -1.09
N LEU A 24 13.93 64.98 -1.29
CA LEU A 24 12.49 65.03 -1.03
C LEU A 24 12.19 65.37 0.43
N TYR A 25 12.90 64.76 1.38
CA TYR A 25 12.76 65.09 2.79
C TYR A 25 13.18 66.55 3.05
N HIS A 26 14.34 66.96 2.56
CA HIS A 26 14.93 68.28 2.76
C HIS A 26 14.04 69.40 2.17
N ASN A 27 13.46 69.17 1.00
CA ASN A 27 12.57 70.11 0.31
C ASN A 27 11.15 70.13 0.88
N SER A 28 10.81 69.21 1.78
CA SER A 28 9.51 69.18 2.43
C SER A 28 9.41 70.23 3.54
N ALA A 29 8.18 70.73 3.78
CA ALA A 29 7.89 71.60 4.93
C ALA A 29 8.10 70.95 6.31
N ARG A 30 8.54 69.67 6.34
CA ARG A 30 8.77 68.86 7.53
C ARG A 30 10.25 68.68 7.87
N SER A 31 11.16 69.12 6.99
CA SER A 31 12.60 69.12 7.26
C SER A 31 12.94 70.13 8.37
N LEU A 32 13.62 69.67 9.42
CA LEU A 32 14.39 70.55 10.28
C LEU A 32 15.78 70.72 9.67
N ALA A 33 16.11 71.94 9.25
CA ALA A 33 17.52 72.29 9.17
C ALA A 33 18.08 72.21 10.59
N ALA A 34 19.09 71.36 10.83
CA ALA A 34 19.75 71.19 12.12
C ALA A 34 20.27 72.52 12.74
N ASN A 35 20.34 73.59 11.95
CA ASN A 35 20.80 74.94 12.31
C ASN A 35 19.68 76.00 12.41
N ALA A 36 18.40 75.64 12.54
CA ALA A 36 17.32 76.62 12.66
C ALA A 36 17.41 77.47 13.95
N ASP A 37 17.45 78.80 13.78
CA ASP A 37 17.55 79.80 14.84
C ASP A 37 16.41 79.64 15.88
N PRO A 38 16.65 79.73 17.21
CA PRO A 38 15.61 79.68 18.24
C PRO A 38 14.40 80.62 18.03
N ALA A 39 14.50 81.62 17.15
CA ALA A 39 13.39 82.47 16.72
C ALA A 39 12.32 81.75 15.85
N ASP A 40 12.64 80.65 15.16
CA ASP A 40 11.76 79.93 14.23
C ASP A 40 10.84 78.89 14.90
N ARG A 41 10.17 79.31 15.99
CA ARG A 41 9.16 78.51 16.72
C ARG A 41 8.08 77.86 15.84
N PRO A 42 7.53 78.46 14.76
CA PRO A 42 6.54 77.80 13.92
C PRO A 42 7.12 76.66 13.06
N GLN A 43 8.37 76.77 12.58
CA GLN A 43 9.03 75.70 11.79
C GLN A 43 9.38 74.48 12.65
N LYS A 44 9.84 74.69 13.90
CA LYS A 44 10.05 73.58 14.86
C LYS A 44 8.78 72.79 15.18
N ARG A 45 7.60 73.43 15.14
CA ARG A 45 6.30 72.74 15.34
C ARG A 45 5.83 71.97 14.10
N ALA A 46 6.29 72.35 12.91
CA ALA A 46 5.95 71.68 11.67
C ALA A 46 6.85 70.47 11.37
N ALA A 47 8.07 70.47 11.90
CA ALA A 47 9.06 69.45 11.61
C ALA A 47 8.71 68.05 12.10
N ALA A 48 9.17 67.04 11.36
CA ALA A 48 8.92 65.64 11.68
C ALA A 48 10.11 64.75 11.32
N ASN A 49 10.27 63.68 12.08
CA ASN A 49 11.19 62.60 11.74
C ASN A 49 10.57 61.76 10.63
N LEU A 50 11.39 61.29 9.69
CA LEU A 50 10.97 60.35 8.67
C LEU A 50 11.36 58.94 9.11
N LEU A 51 10.39 58.08 9.37
CA LEU A 51 10.61 56.65 9.62
C LEU A 51 10.05 55.84 8.45
N LEU A 52 10.94 55.19 7.69
CA LEU A 52 10.59 54.24 6.65
C LEU A 52 10.64 52.83 7.24
N ILE A 53 9.47 52.19 7.35
CA ILE A 53 9.37 50.79 7.77
C ILE A 53 9.17 49.94 6.53
N VAL A 54 10.09 49.01 6.30
CA VAL A 54 10.01 48.00 5.25
C VAL A 54 9.73 46.67 5.94
N ASP A 55 8.44 46.36 6.09
CA ASP A 55 7.99 45.11 6.72
C ASP A 55 8.10 43.93 5.74
N GLN A 56 8.41 42.74 6.25
CA GLN A 56 8.62 41.52 5.45
C GLN A 56 9.63 41.69 4.30
N PHE A 57 10.78 42.29 4.60
CA PHE A 57 11.82 42.55 3.60
C PHE A 57 12.32 41.28 2.91
N GLU A 58 12.13 40.10 3.49
CA GLU A 58 12.43 38.81 2.83
C GLU A 58 11.70 38.61 1.50
N GLU A 59 10.51 39.19 1.31
CA GLU A 59 9.76 39.09 0.04
C GLU A 59 10.51 39.78 -1.11
N PHE A 60 11.44 40.68 -0.80
CA PHE A 60 12.35 41.28 -1.77
C PHE A 60 13.33 40.26 -2.35
N PHE A 61 13.70 39.22 -1.59
CA PHE A 61 14.63 38.17 -2.01
C PHE A 61 13.92 36.96 -2.63
N THR A 62 12.69 36.67 -2.23
CA THR A 62 11.94 35.50 -2.73
C THR A 62 11.31 35.73 -4.10
N ASN A 63 11.13 36.99 -4.53
CA ASN A 63 10.53 37.32 -5.82
C ASN A 63 11.57 37.25 -6.96
N PRO A 64 11.35 36.40 -7.99
CA PRO A 64 12.23 36.32 -9.17
C PRO A 64 12.43 37.64 -9.91
N GLU A 65 11.47 38.57 -9.80
CA GLU A 65 11.57 39.91 -10.40
C GLU A 65 12.71 40.75 -9.79
N ASN A 66 13.12 40.42 -8.57
CA ASN A 66 14.17 41.13 -7.84
C ASN A 66 15.45 40.31 -7.71
N LEU A 67 15.34 38.99 -7.56
CA LEU A 67 16.47 38.09 -7.36
C LEU A 67 16.31 36.82 -8.21
N ASN A 68 17.17 36.64 -9.22
CA ASN A 68 17.19 35.46 -10.07
C ASN A 68 18.30 34.50 -9.63
N GLY A 69 17.93 33.48 -8.86
CA GLY A 69 18.89 32.61 -8.19
C GLY A 69 19.65 33.43 -7.14
N ASP A 70 20.97 33.52 -7.27
CA ASP A 70 21.81 34.35 -6.39
C ASP A 70 22.19 35.70 -7.01
N THR A 71 21.57 36.07 -8.15
CA THR A 71 21.93 37.30 -8.88
C THR A 71 20.80 38.35 -8.79
N PRO A 72 21.06 39.55 -8.24
CA PRO A 72 20.07 40.61 -8.18
C PRO A 72 19.80 41.21 -9.55
N VAL A 73 18.54 41.56 -9.81
CA VAL A 73 18.15 42.33 -10.99
C VAL A 73 18.67 43.79 -10.82
N PRO A 74 19.13 44.47 -11.88
CA PRO A 74 19.70 45.82 -11.75
C PRO A 74 18.78 46.84 -11.06
N THR A 75 17.47 46.77 -11.31
CA THR A 75 16.47 47.61 -10.66
C THR A 75 16.37 47.33 -9.15
N ALA A 76 16.45 46.07 -8.73
CA ALA A 76 16.46 45.69 -7.31
C ALA A 76 17.72 46.20 -6.60
N GLN A 77 18.89 46.08 -7.23
CA GLN A 77 20.13 46.66 -6.70
C GLN A 77 20.02 48.19 -6.58
N THR A 78 19.34 48.85 -7.53
CA THR A 78 19.10 50.31 -7.49
C THR A 78 18.26 50.70 -6.26
N VAL A 79 17.21 49.93 -5.94
CA VAL A 79 16.39 50.14 -4.74
C VAL A 79 17.22 49.99 -3.46
N VAL A 80 18.06 48.95 -3.37
CA VAL A 80 18.94 48.75 -2.21
C VAL A 80 19.95 49.90 -2.08
N ASN A 81 20.58 50.31 -3.18
CA ASN A 81 21.51 51.43 -3.19
C ASN A 81 20.83 52.73 -2.73
N LEU A 82 19.60 52.99 -3.16
CA LEU A 82 18.82 54.14 -2.72
C LEU A 82 18.61 54.13 -1.19
N LEU A 83 18.23 52.99 -0.61
CA LEU A 83 18.04 52.87 0.85
C LEU A 83 19.36 53.08 1.61
N LEU A 84 20.45 52.48 1.13
CA LEU A 84 21.77 52.57 1.75
C LEU A 84 22.35 53.99 1.67
N GLU A 85 22.28 54.64 0.51
CA GLU A 85 22.73 56.02 0.34
C GLU A 85 21.86 56.99 1.13
N THR A 86 20.55 56.76 1.21
CA THR A 86 19.65 57.55 2.06
C THR A 86 20.09 57.46 3.53
N ALA A 87 20.36 56.25 4.03
CA ALA A 87 20.86 56.07 5.39
C ALA A 87 22.26 56.69 5.60
N ARG A 88 23.14 56.61 4.60
CA ARG A 88 24.48 57.21 4.64
C ARG A 88 24.41 58.73 4.72
N LEU A 89 23.67 59.36 3.81
CA LEU A 89 23.47 60.81 3.74
C LEU A 89 22.73 61.34 4.98
N ALA A 90 21.72 60.61 5.47
CA ALA A 90 21.03 60.98 6.70
C ALA A 90 21.99 61.04 7.89
N ARG A 91 22.93 60.09 7.98
CA ARG A 91 23.96 60.08 9.02
C ARG A 91 25.02 61.17 8.81
N GLU A 92 25.43 61.41 7.57
CA GLU A 92 26.44 62.42 7.22
C GLU A 92 25.95 63.85 7.47
N HIS A 93 24.66 64.11 7.22
CA HIS A 93 24.03 65.43 7.37
C HIS A 93 23.19 65.57 8.65
N GLU A 94 23.27 64.60 9.58
CA GLU A 94 22.51 64.57 10.85
C GLU A 94 20.99 64.76 10.67
N LEU A 95 20.42 64.19 9.60
CA LEU A 95 19.00 64.27 9.29
C LEU A 95 18.22 63.20 10.07
N PRO A 96 17.01 63.50 10.58
CA PRO A 96 16.20 62.55 11.35
C PRO A 96 15.42 61.60 10.42
N ILE A 97 16.15 60.90 9.55
CA ILE A 97 15.63 59.87 8.64
C ILE A 97 16.09 58.51 9.15
N TYR A 98 15.13 57.62 9.39
CA TYR A 98 15.34 56.28 9.94
C TYR A 98 14.73 55.25 9.00
N ILE A 99 15.48 54.18 8.72
CA ILE A 99 15.02 53.06 7.90
C ILE A 99 15.05 51.81 8.76
N VAL A 100 13.92 51.13 8.88
CA VAL A 100 13.78 49.88 9.63
C VAL A 100 13.28 48.81 8.67
N CYS A 101 14.12 47.81 8.41
CA CYS A 101 13.70 46.61 7.68
C CYS A 101 13.44 45.49 8.69
N THR A 102 12.26 44.89 8.63
CA THR A 102 11.98 43.65 9.36
C THR A 102 12.16 42.48 8.42
N MET A 103 12.80 41.42 8.88
CA MET A 103 12.84 40.16 8.15
C MET A 103 13.05 38.99 9.10
N ARG A 104 12.69 37.80 8.67
CA ARG A 104 13.05 36.58 9.41
C ARG A 104 14.56 36.32 9.31
N SER A 105 15.13 35.75 10.37
CA SER A 105 16.58 35.52 10.46
C SER A 105 17.15 34.51 9.47
N ASP A 106 16.31 33.63 8.91
CA ASP A 106 16.66 32.69 7.84
C ASP A 106 16.93 33.39 6.48
N TYR A 107 16.58 34.68 6.35
CA TYR A 107 16.81 35.47 5.13
C TYR A 107 18.04 36.39 5.18
N VAL A 108 18.77 36.38 6.30
CA VAL A 108 19.96 37.24 6.46
C VAL A 108 21.06 36.87 5.46
N GLY A 109 21.19 35.60 5.08
CA GLY A 109 22.19 35.14 4.11
C GLY A 109 21.99 35.71 2.69
N GLN A 110 20.74 35.91 2.28
CA GLN A 110 20.36 36.41 0.96
C GLN A 110 20.76 37.88 0.77
N CYS A 111 20.98 38.60 1.86
CA CYS A 111 21.46 39.98 1.82
C CYS A 111 22.86 40.10 1.19
N VAL A 112 23.66 39.02 1.18
CA VAL A 112 24.98 38.97 0.52
C VAL A 112 24.89 39.14 -0.99
N ALA A 113 23.74 38.82 -1.60
CA ALA A 113 23.54 39.02 -3.03
C ALA A 113 23.56 40.51 -3.43
N PHE A 114 23.33 41.44 -2.50
CA PHE A 114 23.26 42.87 -2.75
C PHE A 114 24.47 43.60 -2.17
N ALA A 115 25.16 44.35 -3.03
CA ALA A 115 26.34 45.11 -2.61
C ALA A 115 26.00 46.14 -1.52
N GLY A 116 26.77 46.17 -0.43
CA GLY A 116 26.63 47.13 0.68
C GLY A 116 25.57 46.76 1.73
N LEU A 117 24.64 45.87 1.41
CA LEU A 117 23.52 45.53 2.29
C LEU A 117 23.97 44.68 3.49
N ALA A 118 24.87 43.73 3.27
CA ALA A 118 25.43 42.89 4.32
C ALA A 118 26.25 43.71 5.33
N GLU A 119 27.04 44.67 4.84
CA GLU A 119 27.83 45.58 5.68
C GLU A 119 26.93 46.50 6.51
N ALA A 120 25.82 46.99 5.94
CA ALA A 120 24.85 47.79 6.67
C ALA A 120 24.19 46.98 7.80
N LEU A 121 23.76 45.75 7.52
CA LEU A 121 23.17 44.86 8.52
C LEU A 121 24.14 44.54 9.67
N GLY A 122 25.42 44.35 9.37
CA GLY A 122 26.45 44.13 10.39
C GLY A 122 26.50 45.25 11.45
N ASN A 123 26.19 46.49 11.06
CA ASN A 123 26.26 47.67 11.93
C ASN A 123 24.93 48.03 12.62
N SER A 124 23.79 47.51 12.15
CA SER A 124 22.47 47.99 12.58
C SER A 124 21.37 46.93 12.68
N HIS A 125 21.70 45.69 13.09
CA HIS A 125 20.71 44.65 13.33
C HIS A 125 20.31 44.53 14.80
N TYR A 126 19.03 44.25 15.04
CA TYR A 126 18.51 43.86 16.35
C TYR A 126 17.77 42.54 16.21
N PHE A 127 18.25 41.49 16.87
CA PHE A 127 17.53 40.22 16.93
C PHE A 127 16.45 40.32 18.00
N VAL A 128 15.19 40.33 17.57
CA VAL A 128 14.06 40.27 18.49
C VAL A 128 14.13 38.93 19.25
N PRO A 129 14.34 38.93 20.58
CA PRO A 129 14.43 37.71 21.34
C PRO A 129 13.07 37.00 21.40
N ARG A 130 13.08 35.72 21.74
CA ARG A 130 11.84 35.00 22.04
C ARG A 130 11.21 35.56 23.31
N LEU A 131 9.89 35.61 23.35
CA LEU A 131 9.14 36.01 24.53
C LEU A 131 9.44 35.08 25.70
N THR A 132 9.63 35.68 26.87
CA THR A 132 9.74 35.00 28.15
C THR A 132 8.37 34.49 28.62
N ARG A 133 8.37 33.62 29.63
CA ARG A 133 7.14 33.08 30.23
C ARG A 133 6.20 34.19 30.73
N GLU A 134 6.75 35.22 31.36
CA GLU A 134 5.97 36.35 31.90
C GLU A 134 5.44 37.26 30.79
N GLU A 135 6.20 37.49 29.73
CA GLU A 135 5.72 38.22 28.56
C GLU A 135 4.59 37.46 27.84
N PHE A 136 4.65 36.12 27.75
CA PHE A 136 3.52 35.34 27.25
C PHE A 136 2.27 35.49 28.11
N LYS A 137 2.41 35.53 29.44
CA LYS A 137 1.27 35.80 30.33
C LYS A 137 0.68 37.17 30.06
N GLN A 138 1.49 38.20 29.83
CA GLN A 138 1.04 39.53 29.46
C GLN A 138 0.30 39.52 28.11
N VAL A 139 0.89 38.88 27.09
CA VAL A 139 0.28 38.72 25.76
C VAL A 139 -1.08 38.02 25.82
N ILE A 140 -1.29 37.12 26.78
CA ILE A 140 -2.57 36.43 26.97
C ILE A 140 -3.57 37.30 27.76
N LYS A 141 -3.14 37.89 28.90
CA LYS A 141 -4.04 38.56 29.85
C LYS A 141 -4.42 39.97 29.41
N GLU A 142 -3.49 40.76 28.89
CA GLU A 142 -3.71 42.17 28.61
C GLU A 142 -4.76 42.41 27.51
N PRO A 143 -4.75 41.69 26.36
CA PRO A 143 -5.79 41.85 25.35
C PRO A 143 -7.19 41.46 25.85
N ALA A 144 -7.27 40.42 26.70
CA ALA A 144 -8.53 40.02 27.33
C ALA A 144 -9.06 41.11 28.26
N GLY A 145 -8.20 41.68 29.11
CA GLY A 145 -8.56 42.78 30.02
C GLY A 145 -9.02 44.04 29.27
N LEU A 146 -8.34 44.41 28.18
CA LEU A 146 -8.75 45.55 27.33
C LEU A 146 -10.09 45.31 26.64
N SER A 147 -10.46 44.06 26.41
CA SER A 147 -11.73 43.65 25.81
C SER A 147 -12.84 43.43 26.85
N GLY A 148 -12.59 43.72 28.13
CA GLY A 148 -13.54 43.51 29.22
C GLY A 148 -13.80 42.03 29.56
N CYS A 149 -12.91 41.13 29.12
CA CYS A 149 -13.01 39.69 29.35
C CYS A 149 -12.10 39.28 30.50
N GLU A 150 -12.59 38.42 31.40
CA GLU A 150 -11.77 37.81 32.44
C GLU A 150 -11.19 36.48 31.95
N ILE A 151 -9.91 36.22 32.23
CA ILE A 151 -9.25 34.94 31.97
C ILE A 151 -8.72 34.36 33.28
N THR A 152 -8.97 33.08 33.52
CA THR A 152 -8.51 32.43 34.75
C THR A 152 -7.00 32.22 34.75
N GLU A 153 -6.38 32.30 35.94
CA GLU A 153 -4.94 32.04 36.10
C GLU A 153 -4.58 30.60 35.67
N ARG A 154 -5.46 29.64 36.00
CA ARG A 154 -5.27 28.22 35.64
C ARG A 154 -5.22 28.01 34.13
N LEU A 155 -6.05 28.72 33.36
CA LEU A 155 -6.01 28.66 31.90
C LEU A 155 -4.73 29.32 31.38
N THR A 156 -4.35 30.48 31.91
CA THR A 156 -3.16 31.19 31.46
C THR A 156 -1.90 30.34 31.66
N GLU A 157 -1.70 29.80 32.86
CA GLU A 157 -0.56 28.93 33.16
C GLU A 157 -0.54 27.68 32.28
N ARG A 158 -1.73 27.13 31.96
CA ARG A 158 -1.85 25.98 31.06
C ARG A 158 -1.48 26.33 29.62
N LEU A 159 -1.99 27.43 29.07
CA LEU A 159 -1.64 27.87 27.71
C LEU A 159 -0.14 28.15 27.59
N VAL A 160 0.45 28.79 28.60
CA VAL A 160 1.90 29.06 28.64
C VAL A 160 2.73 27.77 28.75
N TYR A 161 2.20 26.73 29.40
CA TYR A 161 2.82 25.41 29.40
C TYR A 161 2.75 24.74 28.02
N ASP A 162 1.57 24.74 27.38
CA ASP A 162 1.36 24.11 26.06
C ASP A 162 2.11 24.82 24.93
N LEU A 163 2.49 26.09 25.13
CA LEU A 163 3.32 26.86 24.20
C LEU A 163 4.78 26.39 24.15
N HIS A 164 5.27 25.52 25.04
CA HIS A 164 6.71 25.23 25.07
C HIS A 164 7.22 24.49 23.81
N ASP A 165 6.34 23.84 23.04
CA ASP A 165 6.72 23.02 21.89
C ASP A 165 6.32 23.68 20.55
N GLY A 166 7.31 24.07 19.72
CA GLY A 166 7.10 24.25 18.27
C GLY A 166 7.45 25.61 17.64
N GLN A 167 7.28 25.71 16.32
CA GLN A 167 7.40 26.95 15.54
C GLN A 167 6.02 27.62 15.40
N ASP A 168 5.99 28.96 15.27
CA ASP A 168 4.77 29.75 14.98
C ASP A 168 3.69 29.65 16.06
N GLN A 169 4.15 29.63 17.31
CA GLN A 169 3.32 29.46 18.49
C GLN A 169 2.30 30.60 18.68
N LEU A 170 2.68 31.85 18.36
CA LEU A 170 1.82 33.02 18.52
C LEU A 170 0.56 32.96 17.62
N PRO A 171 0.64 32.67 16.31
CA PRO A 171 -0.54 32.44 15.50
C PRO A 171 -1.47 31.35 16.03
N VAL A 172 -0.92 30.24 16.56
CA VAL A 172 -1.71 29.17 17.15
C VAL A 172 -2.42 29.67 18.41
N LEU A 173 -1.69 30.37 19.29
CA LEU A 173 -2.22 30.96 20.52
C LEU A 173 -3.33 31.96 20.23
N GLN A 174 -3.13 32.86 19.29
CA GLN A 174 -4.12 33.85 18.87
C GLN A 174 -5.41 33.15 18.42
N HIS A 175 -5.28 32.12 17.57
CA HIS A 175 -6.43 31.36 17.12
C HIS A 175 -7.13 30.64 18.28
N ALA A 176 -6.36 30.01 19.17
CA ALA A 176 -6.89 29.29 20.32
C ALA A 176 -7.64 30.22 21.28
N LEU A 177 -7.03 31.35 21.68
CA LEU A 177 -7.66 32.36 22.52
C LEU A 177 -8.97 32.87 21.93
N TYR A 178 -9.01 33.10 20.61
CA TYR A 178 -10.23 33.51 19.93
C TYR A 178 -11.31 32.42 19.96
N GLN A 179 -10.96 31.15 19.74
CA GLN A 179 -11.95 30.05 19.86
C GLN A 179 -12.43 29.87 21.30
N ILE A 180 -11.53 29.99 22.29
CA ILE A 180 -11.87 29.93 23.72
C ILE A 180 -12.85 31.06 24.06
N TRP A 181 -12.57 32.28 23.60
CA TRP A 181 -13.46 33.43 23.77
C TRP A 181 -14.86 33.18 23.18
N ARG A 182 -14.93 32.57 21.99
CA ARG A 182 -16.22 32.17 21.38
C ARG A 182 -16.95 31.09 22.19
N ALA A 183 -16.23 30.11 22.71
CA ALA A 183 -16.79 29.07 23.56
C ALA A 183 -17.30 29.62 24.91
N ALA A 184 -16.63 30.63 25.45
CA ALA A 184 -17.01 31.37 26.65
C ALA A 184 -18.09 32.45 26.39
N ASP A 185 -19.02 32.17 25.47
CA ASP A 185 -20.10 33.06 25.05
C ASP A 185 -19.61 34.49 24.72
N ARG A 186 -18.57 34.59 23.90
CA ARG A 186 -17.96 35.87 23.48
C ARG A 186 -17.47 36.71 24.67
N GLY A 187 -16.92 36.05 25.68
CA GLY A 187 -16.32 36.69 26.86
C GLY A 187 -17.33 37.12 27.93
N GLN A 188 -18.60 36.71 27.83
CA GLN A 188 -19.58 36.89 28.91
C GLN A 188 -19.28 35.96 30.11
N GLN A 189 -18.58 34.86 29.85
CA GLN A 189 -18.06 33.97 30.89
C GLN A 189 -16.54 34.12 31.00
N PRO A 190 -15.97 33.94 32.20
CA PRO A 190 -14.52 33.87 32.35
C PRO A 190 -13.92 32.77 31.46
N LEU A 191 -12.90 33.12 30.67
CA LEU A 191 -12.20 32.17 29.82
C LEU A 191 -11.46 31.16 30.71
N ASP A 192 -11.69 29.87 30.48
CA ASP A 192 -11.31 28.84 31.45
C ASP A 192 -10.96 27.48 30.80
N LEU A 193 -10.43 26.54 31.59
CA LEU A 193 -10.00 25.21 31.11
C LEU A 193 -11.12 24.43 30.42
N LEU A 194 -12.38 24.57 30.87
CA LEU A 194 -13.52 23.93 30.23
C LEU A 194 -13.68 24.40 28.77
N HIS A 195 -13.60 25.71 28.54
CA HIS A 195 -13.67 26.31 27.20
C HIS A 195 -12.49 25.88 26.32
N TYR A 196 -11.29 25.75 26.91
CA TYR A 196 -10.12 25.24 26.21
C TYR A 196 -10.27 23.77 25.79
N ALA A 197 -10.85 22.92 26.64
CA ALA A 197 -11.19 21.55 26.26
C ALA A 197 -12.26 21.50 25.16
N GLN A 198 -13.29 22.35 25.23
CA GLN A 198 -14.36 22.45 24.23
C GLN A 198 -13.88 22.87 22.83
N VAL A 199 -12.68 23.43 22.71
CA VAL A 199 -12.08 23.78 21.41
C VAL A 199 -11.00 22.78 20.98
N GLY A 200 -10.80 21.69 21.72
CA GLY A 200 -9.83 20.64 21.39
C GLY A 200 -8.43 20.85 21.98
N GLY A 201 -8.28 21.80 22.90
CA GLY A 201 -7.00 22.16 23.49
C GLY A 201 -6.54 21.26 24.63
N LEU A 202 -7.49 20.64 25.34
CA LEU A 202 -7.24 19.89 26.57
C LEU A 202 -8.08 18.61 26.63
N GLY A 203 -7.49 17.52 27.14
CA GLY A 203 -8.19 16.26 27.34
C GLY A 203 -9.12 16.25 28.54
N VAL A 204 -10.13 15.37 28.52
CA VAL A 204 -11.09 15.24 29.63
C VAL A 204 -10.39 14.84 30.95
N ASP A 205 -9.34 14.03 30.89
CA ASP A 205 -8.63 13.55 32.07
C ASP A 205 -7.76 14.64 32.73
N GLU A 206 -7.47 15.72 32.00
CA GLU A 206 -6.69 16.86 32.47
C GLU A 206 -7.57 17.99 33.03
N LEU A 207 -8.88 17.91 32.83
CA LEU A 207 -9.85 18.83 33.44
C LEU A 207 -10.03 18.50 34.94
N PRO A 208 -10.31 19.50 35.80
CA PRO A 208 -10.70 19.22 37.16
C PRO A 208 -11.94 18.34 37.23
N ALA A 209 -12.03 17.49 38.25
CA ALA A 209 -13.12 16.54 38.41
C ALA A 209 -14.52 17.16 38.35
N ALA A 210 -14.67 18.42 38.76
CA ALA A 210 -15.92 19.17 38.68
C ALA A 210 -16.37 19.50 37.24
N ASP A 211 -15.42 19.73 36.32
CA ASP A 211 -15.68 20.15 34.94
C ASP A 211 -15.84 18.95 33.98
N GLN A 212 -15.29 17.78 34.36
CA GLN A 212 -15.36 16.54 33.58
C GLN A 212 -16.78 16.10 33.17
N PRO A 213 -17.79 16.03 34.06
CA PRO A 213 -19.13 15.60 33.67
C PRO A 213 -19.78 16.57 32.67
N THR A 214 -19.58 17.88 32.87
CA THR A 214 -20.06 18.93 31.97
C THR A 214 -19.45 18.78 30.58
N PHE A 215 -18.13 18.57 30.51
CA PHE A 215 -17.44 18.35 29.23
C PHE A 215 -17.91 17.08 28.53
N ARG A 216 -18.06 15.95 29.25
CA ARG A 216 -18.54 14.69 28.68
C ARG A 216 -19.96 14.79 28.12
N ALA A 217 -20.85 15.46 28.86
CA ALA A 217 -22.21 15.72 28.40
C ALA A 217 -22.22 16.59 27.13
N TRP A 218 -21.40 17.64 27.10
CA TRP A 218 -21.23 18.50 25.94
C TRP A 218 -20.67 17.72 24.72
N LEU A 219 -19.62 16.92 24.90
CA LEU A 219 -19.01 16.13 23.83
C LEU A 219 -19.98 15.08 23.28
N ALA A 220 -20.76 14.43 24.15
CA ALA A 220 -21.77 13.46 23.75
C ALA A 220 -22.93 14.07 22.95
N ALA A 221 -23.20 15.37 23.11
CA ALA A 221 -24.21 16.08 22.33
C ALA A 221 -23.76 16.39 20.89
N LEU A 222 -22.45 16.35 20.60
CA LEU A 222 -21.93 16.55 19.25
C LEU A 222 -22.20 15.32 18.36
N PRO A 223 -22.37 15.48 17.04
CA PRO A 223 -22.49 14.35 16.13
C PRO A 223 -21.22 13.48 16.17
N ALA A 224 -21.37 12.16 16.02
CA ALA A 224 -20.27 11.20 16.15
C ALA A 224 -19.05 11.50 15.24
N ALA A 225 -19.28 12.09 14.07
CA ALA A 225 -18.21 12.50 13.16
C ALA A 225 -17.31 13.60 13.76
N TYR A 226 -17.88 14.51 14.57
CA TYR A 226 -17.16 15.63 15.19
C TYR A 226 -16.47 15.23 16.48
N GLN A 227 -17.01 14.25 17.22
CA GLN A 227 -16.38 13.73 18.44
C GLN A 227 -14.96 13.22 18.18
N ALA A 228 -14.72 12.63 17.00
CA ALA A 228 -13.41 12.12 16.60
C ALA A 228 -12.32 13.21 16.46
N PHE A 229 -12.70 14.48 16.29
CA PHE A 229 -11.75 15.59 16.20
C PHE A 229 -11.07 15.88 17.54
N TYR A 230 -11.73 15.57 18.66
CA TYR A 230 -11.24 15.80 20.03
C TYR A 230 -10.36 14.66 20.56
N ALA A 231 -10.01 13.67 19.73
CA ALA A 231 -9.28 12.47 20.16
C ALA A 231 -7.82 12.73 20.55
N ARG A 232 -7.22 13.82 20.08
CA ARG A 232 -5.81 14.19 20.33
C ARG A 232 -5.68 15.66 20.70
N PRO A 233 -6.04 16.01 21.94
CA PRO A 233 -6.06 17.40 22.39
C PRO A 233 -4.64 17.96 22.50
N SER A 234 -4.48 19.21 22.08
CA SER A 234 -3.27 20.02 22.23
C SER A 234 -3.57 21.45 21.77
N LEU A 235 -2.69 22.40 22.09
CA LEU A 235 -2.83 23.77 21.59
C LEU A 235 -2.93 23.83 20.05
N GLY A 236 -2.12 23.03 19.34
CA GLY A 236 -2.19 22.89 17.88
C GLY A 236 -3.47 22.21 17.39
N ALA A 237 -4.04 21.29 18.17
CA ALA A 237 -5.29 20.62 17.83
C ALA A 237 -6.50 21.55 17.86
N VAL A 238 -6.42 22.73 18.48
CA VAL A 238 -7.48 23.74 18.38
C VAL A 238 -7.67 24.20 16.93
N LEU A 239 -6.56 24.44 16.23
CA LEU A 239 -6.58 24.74 14.79
C LEU A 239 -7.09 23.55 13.97
N ASP A 240 -6.57 22.34 14.25
CA ASP A 240 -6.97 21.11 13.53
C ASP A 240 -8.47 20.85 13.67
N THR A 241 -8.99 20.90 14.90
CA THR A 241 -10.40 20.66 15.23
C THR A 241 -11.30 21.67 14.53
N HIS A 242 -10.91 22.95 14.53
CA HIS A 242 -11.68 23.98 13.87
C HIS A 242 -11.65 23.82 12.34
N ALA A 243 -10.48 23.57 11.74
CA ALA A 243 -10.35 23.35 10.31
C ALA A 243 -11.12 22.09 9.83
N GLU A 244 -11.05 20.99 10.59
CA GLU A 244 -11.83 19.77 10.32
C GLU A 244 -13.34 20.02 10.45
N THR A 245 -13.76 20.84 11.41
CA THR A 245 -15.18 21.23 11.57
C THR A 245 -15.68 21.98 10.33
N LEU A 246 -14.95 22.98 9.84
CA LEU A 246 -15.32 23.71 8.61
C LEU A 246 -15.31 22.82 7.37
N TYR A 247 -14.33 21.92 7.27
CA TYR A 247 -14.25 20.95 6.18
C TYR A 247 -15.41 19.94 6.21
N ALA A 248 -15.81 19.48 7.40
CA ALA A 248 -16.95 18.59 7.59
C ALA A 248 -18.25 19.28 7.15
N GLN A 249 -18.48 20.52 7.60
CA GLN A 249 -19.64 21.35 7.24
C GLN A 249 -19.73 21.60 5.73
N ALA A 250 -18.60 21.86 5.06
CA ALA A 250 -18.58 22.01 3.61
C ALA A 250 -19.07 20.72 2.90
N GLY A 251 -18.73 19.55 3.44
CA GLY A 251 -19.21 18.26 2.94
C GLY A 251 -20.67 17.96 3.25
N GLU A 252 -21.21 18.44 4.37
CA GLU A 252 -22.63 18.33 4.69
C GLU A 252 -23.47 19.19 3.76
N ALA A 253 -23.01 20.40 3.45
CA ALA A 253 -23.72 21.34 2.58
C ALA A 253 -23.68 20.94 1.09
N GLY A 254 -22.55 20.43 0.60
CA GLY A 254 -22.33 20.18 -0.84
C GLY A 254 -21.84 18.77 -1.21
N GLY A 255 -21.89 17.83 -0.27
CA GLY A 255 -21.54 16.43 -0.49
C GLY A 255 -20.05 16.17 -0.78
N PRO A 256 -19.72 14.99 -1.35
CA PRO A 256 -18.34 14.61 -1.66
C PRO A 256 -17.67 15.53 -2.69
N ALA A 257 -18.44 16.17 -3.57
CA ALA A 257 -17.92 17.11 -4.56
C ALA A 257 -17.37 18.38 -3.89
N ALA A 258 -18.10 18.96 -2.93
CA ALA A 258 -17.65 20.12 -2.18
C ALA A 258 -16.36 19.84 -1.40
N ARG A 259 -16.25 18.68 -0.74
CA ARG A 259 -15.02 18.25 -0.06
C ARG A 259 -13.82 18.21 -1.01
N ARG A 260 -14.00 17.65 -2.21
CA ARG A 260 -12.93 17.64 -3.22
C ARG A 260 -12.52 19.04 -3.66
N VAL A 261 -13.48 19.96 -3.83
CA VAL A 261 -13.17 21.35 -4.21
C VAL A 261 -12.36 22.06 -3.12
N VAL A 262 -12.74 21.89 -1.84
CA VAL A 262 -12.00 22.46 -0.71
C VAL A 262 -10.59 21.85 -0.61
N GLU A 263 -10.46 20.52 -0.74
CA GLU A 263 -9.15 19.84 -0.79
C GLU A 263 -8.26 20.40 -1.90
N GLN A 264 -8.80 20.55 -3.12
CA GLN A 264 -8.03 21.08 -4.25
C GLN A 264 -7.65 22.55 -4.07
N ALA A 265 -8.53 23.36 -3.48
CA ALA A 265 -8.23 24.76 -3.18
C ALA A 265 -7.08 24.89 -2.16
N PHE A 266 -7.13 24.13 -1.06
CA PHE A 266 -6.06 24.15 -0.06
C PHE A 266 -4.75 23.51 -0.56
N ARG A 267 -4.82 22.49 -1.43
CA ARG A 267 -3.64 22.00 -2.16
C ARG A 267 -3.05 23.10 -3.03
N ALA A 268 -3.87 23.90 -3.73
CA ALA A 268 -3.39 25.01 -4.55
C ALA A 268 -2.72 26.11 -3.73
N LEU A 269 -3.24 26.38 -2.53
CA LEU A 269 -2.74 27.37 -1.56
C LEU A 269 -1.47 26.95 -0.81
N THR A 270 -0.92 25.77 -1.12
CA THR A 270 0.35 25.28 -0.55
C THR A 270 1.34 24.96 -1.66
N LYS A 271 2.65 24.97 -1.37
CA LYS A 271 3.69 24.48 -2.28
C LYS A 271 4.83 23.87 -1.47
N THR A 272 5.64 23.03 -2.09
CA THR A 272 6.84 22.48 -1.48
C THR A 272 8.06 23.25 -1.97
N ASP A 273 8.81 23.83 -1.04
CA ASP A 273 10.05 24.57 -1.30
C ASP A 273 11.15 24.04 -0.38
N GLY A 274 12.29 23.65 -0.95
CA GLY A 274 13.40 23.04 -0.18
C GLY A 274 13.01 21.82 0.67
N GLY A 275 11.95 21.08 0.29
CA GLY A 275 11.41 19.96 1.09
C GLY A 275 10.47 20.36 2.22
N ARG A 276 10.26 21.67 2.46
CA ARG A 276 9.29 22.21 3.41
C ARG A 276 8.00 22.59 2.70
N VAL A 277 6.86 22.32 3.32
CA VAL A 277 5.57 22.83 2.83
C VAL A 277 5.39 24.27 3.31
N VAL A 278 5.23 25.18 2.36
CA VAL A 278 5.02 26.61 2.57
C VAL A 278 3.70 27.04 1.92
N ARG A 279 3.25 28.25 2.26
CA ARG A 279 2.07 28.85 1.63
C ARG A 279 2.32 29.20 0.17
N ASN A 280 1.26 29.22 -0.64
CA ASN A 280 1.30 29.56 -2.05
C ASN A 280 0.15 30.50 -2.40
N ARG A 281 0.47 31.65 -2.98
CA ARG A 281 -0.52 32.65 -3.40
C ARG A 281 -1.10 32.26 -4.75
N VAL A 282 -2.42 32.12 -4.83
CA VAL A 282 -3.10 31.71 -6.08
C VAL A 282 -4.37 32.49 -6.32
N THR A 283 -4.67 32.76 -7.58
CA THR A 283 -5.92 33.41 -8.00
C THR A 283 -7.08 32.42 -8.03
N GLY A 284 -8.30 32.93 -7.90
CA GLY A 284 -9.50 32.10 -8.05
C GLY A 284 -9.60 31.37 -9.39
N ARG A 285 -9.15 32.03 -10.47
CA ARG A 285 -9.06 31.43 -11.81
C ARG A 285 -8.11 30.22 -11.84
N GLN A 286 -6.97 30.29 -11.16
CA GLN A 286 -6.03 29.17 -11.07
C GLN A 286 -6.63 28.00 -10.28
N ILE A 287 -7.34 28.27 -9.18
CA ILE A 287 -8.01 27.21 -8.40
C ILE A 287 -9.03 26.46 -9.25
N VAL A 288 -9.89 27.18 -9.99
CA VAL A 288 -10.88 26.55 -10.89
C VAL A 288 -10.21 25.69 -11.96
N ALA A 289 -9.09 26.17 -12.54
CA ALA A 289 -8.33 25.42 -13.52
C ALA A 289 -7.73 24.12 -12.94
N LEU A 290 -7.33 24.13 -11.65
CA LEU A 290 -6.81 22.96 -10.95
C LEU A 290 -7.89 21.94 -10.58
N VAL A 291 -9.09 22.41 -10.20
CA VAL A 291 -10.25 21.52 -9.96
C VAL A 291 -10.61 20.75 -11.24
N ASN A 292 -10.46 21.39 -12.41
CA ASN A 292 -10.64 20.76 -13.73
C ASN A 292 -11.99 20.04 -13.91
N ASP A 293 -13.06 20.64 -13.37
CA ASP A 293 -14.44 20.18 -13.54
C ASP A 293 -15.28 21.30 -14.19
N PRO A 294 -15.84 21.10 -15.40
CA PRO A 294 -16.60 22.13 -16.11
C PRO A 294 -17.90 22.54 -15.38
N ALA A 295 -18.42 21.73 -14.45
CA ALA A 295 -19.56 22.09 -13.63
C ALA A 295 -19.19 23.04 -12.47
N VAL A 296 -17.90 23.10 -12.09
CA VAL A 296 -17.43 23.93 -10.98
C VAL A 296 -16.97 25.27 -11.51
N LYS A 297 -17.79 26.30 -11.26
CA LYS A 297 -17.46 27.70 -11.54
C LYS A 297 -16.82 28.36 -10.32
N TRP A 298 -16.12 29.48 -10.54
CA TRP A 298 -15.50 30.25 -9.46
C TRP A 298 -16.49 30.60 -8.34
N LEU A 299 -17.72 30.99 -8.67
CA LEU A 299 -18.74 31.31 -7.66
C LEU A 299 -19.02 30.16 -6.69
N HIS A 300 -19.00 28.90 -7.17
CA HIS A 300 -19.15 27.73 -6.31
C HIS A 300 -17.93 27.54 -5.40
N VAL A 301 -16.71 27.73 -5.93
CA VAL A 301 -15.47 27.65 -5.14
C VAL A 301 -15.44 28.74 -4.07
N ALA A 302 -15.73 29.99 -4.45
CA ALA A 302 -15.76 31.14 -3.55
C ALA A 302 -16.78 30.95 -2.42
N ALA A 303 -17.96 30.39 -2.72
CA ALA A 303 -18.96 30.06 -1.71
C ALA A 303 -18.47 29.00 -0.72
N LEU A 304 -17.78 27.95 -1.20
CA LEU A 304 -17.22 26.89 -0.35
C LEU A 304 -16.03 27.37 0.50
N LEU A 305 -15.25 28.34 0.00
CA LEU A 305 -14.14 28.93 0.75
C LEU A 305 -14.58 30.06 1.68
N ARG A 306 -15.78 30.61 1.52
CA ARG A 306 -16.29 31.71 2.34
C ARG A 306 -16.25 31.40 3.84
N PRO A 307 -16.68 30.21 4.35
CA PRO A 307 -16.57 29.89 5.77
C PRO A 307 -15.15 30.01 6.31
N PHE A 308 -14.13 29.67 5.52
CA PHE A 308 -12.71 29.78 5.92
C PHE A 308 -12.20 31.22 5.98
N ARG A 309 -12.96 32.18 5.41
CA ARG A 309 -12.62 33.61 5.32
C ARG A 309 -13.42 34.48 6.29
N LEU A 310 -14.44 33.91 6.94
CA LEU A 310 -15.30 34.63 7.89
C LEU A 310 -14.49 35.15 9.10
N PRO A 311 -14.93 36.27 9.71
CA PRO A 311 -14.38 36.73 10.97
C PRO A 311 -14.35 35.60 11.99
N GLY A 312 -13.17 35.38 12.56
CA GLY A 312 -12.94 34.35 13.57
C GLY A 312 -12.55 32.97 13.04
N ASN A 313 -12.66 32.74 11.74
CA ASN A 313 -12.10 31.58 11.07
C ASN A 313 -10.77 31.97 10.40
N THR A 314 -10.78 33.08 9.65
CA THR A 314 -9.59 33.84 9.22
C THR A 314 -8.42 32.98 8.68
N PHE A 315 -8.74 31.86 8.02
CA PHE A 315 -7.75 30.90 7.51
C PHE A 315 -7.22 31.28 6.14
N ILE A 316 -8.06 31.94 5.34
CA ILE A 316 -7.74 32.32 3.96
C ILE A 316 -7.99 33.82 3.79
N GLN A 317 -7.04 34.51 3.15
CA GLN A 317 -7.18 35.89 2.70
C GLN A 317 -7.74 35.95 1.26
N PRO A 318 -8.44 37.03 0.86
CA PRO A 318 -8.83 38.17 1.68
C PRO A 318 -10.03 37.83 2.59
N PHE A 319 -10.05 38.42 3.79
CA PHE A 319 -11.10 38.16 4.78
C PHE A 319 -12.44 38.77 4.37
N VAL A 320 -13.52 38.20 4.93
CA VAL A 320 -14.86 38.80 4.85
C VAL A 320 -14.94 39.89 5.92
N PRO A 321 -15.25 41.15 5.58
CA PRO A 321 -15.42 42.21 6.57
C PRO A 321 -16.55 41.89 7.57
N GLU A 322 -16.40 42.30 8.83
CA GLU A 322 -17.43 42.06 9.87
C GLU A 322 -18.76 42.74 9.55
N GLU A 323 -18.72 43.88 8.86
CA GLU A 323 -19.88 44.68 8.49
C GLU A 323 -20.59 44.19 7.20
N GLU A 324 -20.10 43.13 6.57
CA GLU A 324 -20.68 42.61 5.32
C GLU A 324 -22.07 41.98 5.57
N ASP A 325 -23.07 42.39 4.78
CA ASP A 325 -24.42 41.82 4.83
C ASP A 325 -24.42 40.33 4.47
N ALA A 326 -24.71 39.48 5.45
CA ALA A 326 -24.78 38.04 5.28
C ALA A 326 -25.87 37.61 4.27
N ALA A 327 -26.92 38.41 4.07
CA ALA A 327 -27.97 38.15 3.09
C ALA A 327 -27.55 38.51 1.66
N ARG A 328 -26.55 39.39 1.49
CA ARG A 328 -26.03 39.80 0.18
C ARG A 328 -24.49 39.87 0.21
N PRO A 329 -23.81 38.71 0.21
CA PRO A 329 -22.36 38.67 0.29
C PRO A 329 -21.71 39.36 -0.91
N ALA A 330 -20.64 40.11 -0.66
CA ALA A 330 -19.90 40.76 -1.72
C ALA A 330 -19.21 39.68 -2.60
N PRO A 331 -19.35 39.75 -3.94
CA PRO A 331 -18.72 38.78 -4.81
C PRO A 331 -17.20 38.94 -4.78
N LEU A 332 -16.49 37.85 -4.48
CA LEU A 332 -15.03 37.81 -4.63
C LEU A 332 -14.71 37.60 -6.13
N PRO A 333 -13.95 38.49 -6.79
CA PRO A 333 -13.59 38.30 -8.20
C PRO A 333 -12.65 37.11 -8.38
N ASP A 334 -12.65 36.49 -9.57
CA ASP A 334 -11.79 35.34 -9.88
C ASP A 334 -10.31 35.71 -10.03
N THR A 335 -10.02 37.00 -10.19
CA THR A 335 -8.69 37.60 -10.16
C THR A 335 -8.17 37.86 -8.75
N ALA A 336 -9.01 37.73 -7.71
CA ALA A 336 -8.56 37.91 -6.34
C ALA A 336 -7.49 36.86 -6.00
N VAL A 337 -6.39 37.32 -5.38
CA VAL A 337 -5.33 36.47 -4.89
C VAL A 337 -5.72 35.95 -3.51
N LEU A 338 -5.72 34.62 -3.37
CA LEU A 338 -5.96 33.92 -2.13
C LEU A 338 -4.64 33.43 -1.54
N ASP A 339 -4.52 33.52 -0.22
CA ASP A 339 -3.36 33.05 0.54
C ASP A 339 -3.81 32.48 1.88
N ILE A 340 -3.04 31.55 2.44
CA ILE A 340 -3.22 31.09 3.83
C ILE A 340 -2.62 32.15 4.75
N THR A 341 -3.39 32.57 5.76
CA THR A 341 -2.98 33.65 6.68
C THR A 341 -1.67 33.34 7.40
N HIS A 342 -1.56 32.12 7.95
CA HIS A 342 -0.38 31.68 8.69
C HIS A 342 -0.03 30.23 8.34
N GLU A 343 1.25 29.96 8.14
CA GLU A 343 1.75 28.60 7.93
C GLU A 343 1.51 27.65 9.12
N SER A 344 1.15 28.18 10.29
CA SER A 344 0.69 27.38 11.43
C SER A 344 -0.50 26.51 11.07
N LEU A 345 -1.38 26.96 10.16
CA LEU A 345 -2.50 26.13 9.65
C LEU A 345 -1.98 24.90 8.90
N ILE A 346 -0.97 25.08 8.05
CA ILE A 346 -0.38 23.99 7.24
C ILE A 346 0.24 22.92 8.15
N ARG A 347 0.91 23.36 9.23
CA ARG A 347 1.59 22.47 10.18
C ARG A 347 0.66 21.76 11.15
N ASN A 348 -0.41 22.42 11.59
CA ASN A 348 -1.30 21.87 12.62
C ASN A 348 -2.53 21.18 12.03
N TRP A 349 -2.97 21.55 10.81
CA TRP A 349 -4.07 20.86 10.16
C TRP A 349 -3.56 19.57 9.49
N ARG A 350 -3.73 18.44 10.18
CA ARG A 350 -3.17 17.15 9.78
C ARG A 350 -3.56 16.74 8.38
N ARG A 351 -4.80 17.04 7.99
CA ARG A 351 -5.31 16.73 6.65
C ARG A 351 -4.60 17.55 5.57
N LEU A 352 -4.34 18.83 5.83
CA LEU A 352 -3.60 19.69 4.91
C LEU A 352 -2.14 19.24 4.79
N THR A 353 -1.51 18.83 5.88
CA THR A 353 -0.16 18.23 5.85
C THR A 353 -0.15 16.99 4.95
N GLN A 354 -1.09 16.06 5.15
CA GLN A 354 -1.21 14.86 4.30
C GLN A 354 -1.49 15.19 2.84
N TRP A 355 -2.29 16.22 2.56
CA TRP A 355 -2.56 16.69 1.21
C TRP A 355 -1.30 17.22 0.53
N ALA A 356 -0.50 18.03 1.24
CA ALA A 356 0.73 18.57 0.73
C ALA A 356 1.82 17.51 0.52
N GLU A 357 1.92 16.52 1.41
CA GLU A 357 2.82 15.38 1.25
C GLU A 357 2.44 14.52 0.03
N ARG A 358 1.14 14.26 -0.15
CA ARG A 358 0.63 13.57 -1.35
C ARG A 358 0.92 14.36 -2.62
N GLU A 359 0.73 15.68 -2.60
CA GLU A 359 1.07 16.57 -3.70
C GLU A 359 2.55 16.46 -4.07
N ALA A 360 3.45 16.55 -3.09
CA ALA A 360 4.89 16.43 -3.31
C ALA A 360 5.27 15.07 -3.92
N HIS A 361 4.64 13.99 -3.46
CA HIS A 361 4.82 12.66 -4.04
C HIS A 361 4.30 12.56 -5.48
N ASP A 362 3.14 13.14 -5.78
CA ASP A 362 2.57 13.18 -7.14
C ASP A 362 3.48 13.98 -8.09
N VAL A 363 4.04 15.11 -7.64
CA VAL A 363 5.04 15.91 -8.39
C VAL A 363 6.29 15.10 -8.69
N ALA A 364 6.85 14.42 -7.69
CA ALA A 364 8.03 13.58 -7.88
C ALA A 364 7.77 12.41 -8.85
N THR A 365 6.61 11.77 -8.72
CA THR A 365 6.18 10.66 -9.60
C THR A 365 6.03 11.13 -11.05
N TRP A 366 5.44 12.31 -11.26
CA TRP A 366 5.36 12.90 -12.60
C TRP A 366 6.74 13.19 -13.18
N ARG A 367 7.65 13.81 -12.41
CA ARG A 367 9.02 14.11 -12.87
C ARG A 367 9.74 12.86 -13.35
N ASP A 368 9.61 11.75 -12.62
CA ASP A 368 10.19 10.47 -13.02
C ASP A 368 9.56 9.93 -14.31
N LEU A 369 8.22 9.88 -14.40
CA LEU A 369 7.52 9.45 -15.60
C LEU A 369 7.90 10.30 -16.83
N ALA A 370 7.93 11.62 -16.68
CA ALA A 370 8.30 12.56 -17.73
C ALA A 370 9.74 12.37 -18.18
N ALA A 371 10.69 12.19 -17.26
CA ALA A 371 12.08 11.91 -17.57
C ALA A 371 12.25 10.60 -18.36
N GLN A 372 11.53 9.54 -17.98
CA GLN A 372 11.55 8.26 -18.70
C GLN A 372 10.95 8.38 -20.11
N ALA A 373 9.82 9.08 -20.25
CA ALA A 373 9.20 9.34 -21.54
C ALA A 373 10.11 10.19 -22.45
N GLN A 374 10.79 11.19 -21.90
CA GLN A 374 11.77 12.01 -22.62
C GLN A 374 12.98 11.19 -23.08
N ARG A 375 13.55 10.33 -22.21
CA ARG A 375 14.64 9.42 -22.59
C ARG A 375 14.23 8.50 -23.73
N TRP A 376 13.01 7.96 -23.69
CA TRP A 376 12.46 7.16 -24.80
C TRP A 376 12.33 7.98 -26.09
N ALA A 377 11.83 9.21 -26.01
CA ALA A 377 11.71 10.10 -27.17
C ALA A 377 13.08 10.46 -27.78
N ALA A 378 14.06 10.83 -26.95
CA ALA A 378 15.42 11.15 -27.37
C ALA A 378 16.14 9.96 -28.03
N ASN A 379 15.87 8.73 -27.56
CA ASN A 379 16.46 7.50 -28.11
C ASN A 379 15.64 6.91 -29.27
N GLN A 380 15.12 7.78 -30.16
CA GLN A 380 14.38 7.39 -31.37
C GLN A 380 13.20 6.44 -31.08
N ARG A 381 12.60 6.53 -29.89
CA ARG A 381 11.44 5.71 -29.47
C ARG A 381 11.67 4.19 -29.52
N ARG A 382 12.91 3.75 -29.29
CA ARG A 382 13.29 2.32 -29.27
C ARG A 382 12.60 1.53 -28.14
N ARG A 383 12.35 0.24 -28.37
CA ARG A 383 11.63 -0.64 -27.40
C ARG A 383 12.37 -0.85 -26.08
N GLY A 384 13.71 -0.83 -26.08
CA GLY A 384 14.52 -1.05 -24.87
C GLY A 384 14.37 0.03 -23.80
N PHE A 385 13.79 1.19 -24.14
CA PHE A 385 13.53 2.30 -23.21
C PHE A 385 12.08 2.34 -22.72
N LEU A 386 11.25 1.34 -23.08
CA LEU A 386 9.89 1.21 -22.56
C LEU A 386 9.88 0.63 -21.15
N LEU A 387 8.80 0.91 -20.42
CA LEU A 387 8.68 0.49 -19.02
C LEU A 387 8.62 -1.05 -18.88
N PRO A 388 9.33 -1.62 -17.89
CA PRO A 388 9.12 -3.01 -17.46
C PRO A 388 7.78 -3.14 -16.72
N VAL A 389 7.34 -4.39 -16.47
CA VAL A 389 6.02 -4.68 -15.86
C VAL A 389 5.80 -3.94 -14.54
N GLY A 390 6.77 -3.96 -13.61
CA GLY A 390 6.64 -3.31 -12.30
C GLY A 390 6.41 -1.80 -12.41
N SER A 391 7.32 -1.10 -13.09
CA SER A 391 7.22 0.36 -13.28
C SER A 391 5.99 0.76 -14.09
N TYR A 392 5.62 -0.03 -15.12
CA TYR A 392 4.39 0.20 -15.87
C TYR A 392 3.15 0.11 -14.99
N SER A 393 3.01 -0.95 -14.18
CA SER A 393 1.88 -1.10 -13.26
C SER A 393 1.77 0.11 -12.33
N TYR A 394 2.88 0.47 -11.68
CA TYR A 394 2.95 1.64 -10.78
C TYR A 394 2.51 2.94 -11.46
N PHE A 395 3.11 3.32 -12.59
CA PHE A 395 2.75 4.57 -13.28
C PHE A 395 1.35 4.53 -13.87
N SER A 396 0.88 3.37 -14.34
CA SER A 396 -0.45 3.24 -14.92
C SER A 396 -1.56 3.36 -13.86
N GLU A 397 -1.35 2.76 -12.68
CA GLU A 397 -2.25 2.88 -11.53
C GLU A 397 -2.26 4.31 -10.99
N TRP A 398 -1.08 4.92 -10.86
CA TRP A 398 -0.96 6.32 -10.47
C TRP A 398 -1.68 7.26 -11.44
N THR A 399 -1.44 7.12 -12.75
CA THR A 399 -2.07 7.97 -13.78
C THR A 399 -3.59 7.80 -13.80
N ALA A 400 -4.08 6.58 -13.61
CA ALA A 400 -5.52 6.31 -13.54
C ALA A 400 -6.20 6.98 -12.33
N ARG A 401 -5.49 7.02 -11.19
CA ARG A 401 -5.95 7.62 -9.93
C ARG A 401 -5.85 9.16 -9.94
N PHE A 402 -4.69 9.70 -10.29
CA PHE A 402 -4.37 11.12 -10.14
C PHE A 402 -4.82 11.98 -11.33
N ARG A 403 -4.71 11.47 -12.57
CA ARG A 403 -5.06 12.16 -13.82
C ARG A 403 -4.47 13.57 -13.91
N PRO A 404 -3.15 13.70 -14.16
CA PRO A 404 -2.48 15.00 -14.21
C PRO A 404 -3.11 15.92 -15.27
N THR A 405 -3.28 17.19 -14.93
CA THR A 405 -3.90 18.20 -15.79
C THR A 405 -2.88 19.23 -16.26
N THR A 406 -3.17 19.92 -17.37
CA THR A 406 -2.30 20.98 -17.89
C THR A 406 -2.09 22.10 -16.85
N ALA A 407 -3.15 22.48 -16.13
CA ALA A 407 -3.07 23.49 -15.08
C ALA A 407 -2.16 23.07 -13.92
N TRP A 408 -2.23 21.78 -13.53
CA TRP A 408 -1.37 21.24 -12.49
C TRP A 408 0.11 21.22 -12.90
N LEU A 409 0.41 20.87 -14.16
CA LEU A 409 1.78 20.91 -14.68
C LEU A 409 2.36 22.32 -14.73
N LEU A 410 1.56 23.30 -15.16
CA LEU A 410 1.96 24.70 -15.21
C LEU A 410 2.25 25.26 -13.82
N ARG A 411 1.49 24.85 -12.80
CA ARG A 411 1.71 25.31 -11.41
C ARG A 411 3.07 24.90 -10.85
N HIS A 412 3.57 23.73 -11.20
CA HIS A 412 4.80 23.16 -10.62
C HIS A 412 6.01 23.30 -11.56
N ASP A 413 5.89 24.14 -12.60
CA ASP A 413 6.89 24.33 -13.66
C ASP A 413 7.35 23.01 -14.30
N LEU A 414 6.47 22.01 -14.34
CA LEU A 414 6.76 20.65 -14.84
C LEU A 414 6.73 20.55 -16.37
N THR A 415 6.77 21.71 -17.04
CA THR A 415 6.78 21.81 -18.50
C THR A 415 8.20 21.78 -19.06
N ALA A 416 9.19 22.18 -18.27
CA ALA A 416 10.60 22.12 -18.64
C ALA A 416 11.21 20.76 -18.22
N ALA A 417 11.96 20.14 -19.12
CA ALA A 417 12.92 19.12 -18.73
C ALA A 417 13.93 19.76 -17.75
N PRO A 418 14.46 19.02 -16.75
CA PRO A 418 15.60 19.52 -16.00
C PRO A 418 16.71 19.85 -17.00
N ALA A 419 17.18 21.10 -16.97
CA ALA A 419 18.32 21.55 -17.77
C ALA A 419 19.56 20.77 -17.29
N HIS A 420 19.79 19.59 -17.88
CA HIS A 420 21.12 19.03 -17.87
C HIS A 420 21.96 19.88 -18.83
N GLU A 421 22.94 20.56 -18.25
CA GLU A 421 24.02 21.28 -18.92
C GLU A 421 24.53 20.49 -20.13
N SER A 422 24.15 20.95 -21.32
CA SER A 422 24.79 20.58 -22.56
C SER A 422 24.74 21.82 -23.45
N PRO A 423 25.87 22.55 -23.56
CA PRO A 423 25.90 23.76 -24.37
C PRO A 423 25.79 23.37 -25.84
N GLY A 424 24.72 23.82 -26.52
CA GLY A 424 24.70 23.88 -27.99
C GLY A 424 23.55 23.22 -28.74
N VAL A 425 22.53 22.65 -28.10
CA VAL A 425 21.35 22.12 -28.82
C VAL A 425 20.06 22.71 -28.27
N SER A 426 19.49 23.67 -29.00
CA SER A 426 18.14 24.19 -28.76
C SER A 426 17.10 23.13 -29.12
N VAL A 427 16.80 22.22 -28.20
CA VAL A 427 15.64 21.33 -28.30
C VAL A 427 14.39 22.18 -28.01
N PRO A 428 13.32 22.11 -28.83
CA PRO A 428 12.10 22.86 -28.56
C PRO A 428 11.56 22.49 -27.17
N HIS A 429 11.38 23.48 -26.30
CA HIS A 429 10.78 23.27 -24.98
C HIS A 429 9.35 22.72 -25.16
N PRO A 430 9.02 21.53 -24.62
CA PRO A 430 7.69 21.00 -24.72
C PRO A 430 6.71 21.86 -23.91
N THR A 431 5.62 22.31 -24.55
CA THR A 431 4.47 22.89 -23.82
C THR A 431 3.86 21.84 -22.89
N ALA A 432 3.22 22.26 -21.77
CA ALA A 432 2.54 21.36 -20.82
C ALA A 432 1.69 20.26 -21.49
N GLN A 433 0.95 20.63 -22.53
CA GLN A 433 0.11 19.74 -23.31
C GLN A 433 0.92 18.72 -24.15
N SER A 434 2.06 19.13 -24.70
CA SER A 434 2.98 18.22 -25.39
C SER A 434 3.64 17.22 -24.42
N GLY A 435 3.89 17.63 -23.17
CA GLY A 435 4.36 16.75 -22.09
C GLY A 435 3.34 15.65 -21.78
N LEU A 436 2.07 16.02 -21.55
CA LEU A 436 0.97 15.06 -21.35
C LEU A 436 0.86 14.06 -22.49
N THR A 437 0.74 14.54 -23.73
CA THR A 437 0.62 13.66 -24.91
C THR A 437 1.84 12.74 -25.09
N THR A 438 3.06 13.21 -24.78
CA THR A 438 4.27 12.39 -24.84
C THR A 438 4.24 11.27 -23.79
N THR A 439 3.87 11.57 -22.55
CA THR A 439 3.76 10.56 -21.48
C THR A 439 2.62 9.56 -21.73
N GLU A 440 1.48 10.01 -22.24
CA GLU A 440 0.35 9.14 -22.61
C GLU A 440 0.73 8.17 -23.74
N THR A 441 1.39 8.67 -24.78
CA THR A 441 1.87 7.82 -25.89
C THR A 441 2.94 6.84 -25.42
N PHE A 442 3.82 7.24 -24.51
CA PHE A 442 4.82 6.38 -23.88
C PHE A 442 4.19 5.24 -23.05
N LEU A 443 3.21 5.56 -22.19
CA LEU A 443 2.47 4.56 -21.40
C LEU A 443 1.69 3.60 -22.31
N ALA A 444 1.02 4.12 -23.34
CA ALA A 444 0.30 3.29 -24.31
C ALA A 444 1.23 2.33 -25.08
N ARG A 445 2.42 2.81 -25.47
CA ARG A 445 3.45 1.99 -26.15
C ARG A 445 4.01 0.93 -25.20
N SER A 446 4.28 1.29 -23.95
CA SER A 446 4.75 0.36 -22.90
C SER A 446 3.71 -0.73 -22.63
N ARG A 447 2.42 -0.38 -22.50
CA ARG A 447 1.33 -1.35 -22.37
C ARG A 447 1.30 -2.36 -23.52
N ARG A 448 1.44 -1.88 -24.77
CA ARG A 448 1.47 -2.75 -25.95
C ARG A 448 2.66 -3.69 -25.93
N ASN A 449 3.84 -3.22 -25.51
CA ASN A 449 5.03 -4.06 -25.40
C ASN A 449 4.87 -5.16 -24.33
N LEU A 450 4.18 -4.86 -23.24
CA LEU A 450 3.94 -5.78 -22.13
C LEU A 450 2.66 -6.62 -22.29
N SER A 451 1.93 -6.49 -23.40
CA SER A 451 0.59 -7.06 -23.55
C SER A 451 0.56 -8.59 -23.40
N VAL A 452 1.57 -9.30 -23.90
CA VAL A 452 1.70 -10.76 -23.72
C VAL A 452 2.01 -11.11 -22.26
N THR A 453 2.96 -10.41 -21.64
CA THR A 453 3.37 -10.66 -20.24
C THR A 453 2.24 -10.37 -19.24
N LEU A 454 1.52 -9.26 -19.42
CA LEU A 454 0.36 -8.89 -18.59
C LEU A 454 -0.82 -9.86 -18.81
N PHE A 455 -1.02 -10.34 -20.04
CA PHE A 455 -2.01 -11.38 -20.33
C PHE A 455 -1.68 -12.68 -19.58
N TRP A 456 -0.41 -13.11 -19.57
CA TRP A 456 -0.01 -14.28 -18.79
C TRP A 456 -0.18 -14.06 -17.28
N LEU A 457 0.22 -12.91 -16.72
CA LEU A 457 0.04 -12.63 -15.28
C LEU A 457 -1.44 -12.66 -14.85
N LYS A 458 -2.33 -12.05 -15.64
CA LYS A 458 -3.76 -11.95 -15.30
C LYS A 458 -4.50 -13.28 -15.39
N TYR A 459 -4.01 -14.23 -16.19
CA TYR A 459 -4.68 -15.50 -16.46
C TYR A 459 -3.93 -16.76 -15.98
N ALA A 460 -2.68 -16.63 -15.51
CA ALA A 460 -1.88 -17.75 -15.02
C ALA A 460 -2.51 -18.44 -13.80
N THR A 461 -3.18 -17.71 -12.91
CA THR A 461 -3.85 -18.29 -11.74
C THR A 461 -5.05 -19.15 -12.10
N ARG A 462 -5.85 -18.78 -13.09
CA ARG A 462 -7.04 -19.56 -13.50
C ARG A 462 -6.71 -20.73 -14.43
N ARG A 463 -5.81 -20.54 -15.40
CA ARG A 463 -5.56 -21.54 -16.44
C ARG A 463 -4.66 -22.68 -15.97
N ASN A 464 -3.72 -22.40 -15.06
CA ASN A 464 -2.88 -23.44 -14.47
C ASN A 464 -3.66 -24.25 -13.43
N MET A 465 -4.60 -23.66 -12.70
CA MET A 465 -5.47 -24.41 -11.78
C MET A 465 -6.42 -25.36 -12.52
N LEU A 466 -6.97 -24.96 -13.69
CA LEU A 466 -7.74 -25.87 -14.53
C LEU A 466 -6.89 -26.97 -15.19
N ARG A 467 -5.65 -26.67 -15.59
CA ARG A 467 -4.74 -27.67 -16.18
C ARG A 467 -4.21 -28.65 -15.14
N VAL A 468 -3.83 -28.16 -13.96
CA VAL A 468 -3.39 -29.00 -12.83
C VAL A 468 -4.56 -29.78 -12.27
N GLY A 469 -5.73 -29.15 -12.10
CA GLY A 469 -6.97 -29.83 -11.71
C GLY A 469 -7.43 -30.86 -12.74
N GLY A 470 -7.31 -30.54 -14.03
CA GLY A 470 -7.60 -31.47 -15.12
C GLY A 470 -6.62 -32.64 -15.19
N ALA A 471 -5.33 -32.39 -14.98
CA ALA A 471 -4.31 -33.45 -14.90
C ALA A 471 -4.52 -34.35 -13.67
N LEU A 472 -4.82 -33.77 -12.51
CA LEU A 472 -5.15 -34.53 -11.29
C LEU A 472 -6.45 -35.31 -11.45
N ALA A 473 -7.47 -34.76 -12.10
CA ALA A 473 -8.72 -35.46 -12.39
C ALA A 473 -8.52 -36.60 -13.41
N LEU A 474 -7.66 -36.41 -14.41
CA LEU A 474 -7.28 -37.47 -15.35
C LEU A 474 -6.52 -38.60 -14.64
N VAL A 475 -5.56 -38.25 -13.77
CA VAL A 475 -4.85 -39.24 -12.93
C VAL A 475 -5.84 -39.96 -12.01
N ALA A 476 -6.76 -39.25 -11.36
CA ALA A 476 -7.80 -39.85 -10.54
C ALA A 476 -8.75 -40.75 -11.34
N LEU A 477 -9.10 -40.40 -12.58
CA LEU A 477 -9.88 -41.24 -13.49
C LEU A 477 -9.11 -42.48 -13.95
N ILE A 478 -7.81 -42.36 -14.22
CA ILE A 478 -6.96 -43.49 -14.60
C ILE A 478 -6.76 -44.44 -13.42
N VAL A 479 -6.49 -43.89 -12.23
CA VAL A 479 -6.34 -44.67 -10.98
C VAL A 479 -7.66 -45.30 -10.58
N GLY A 480 -8.75 -44.53 -10.55
CA GLY A 480 -10.09 -45.03 -10.25
C GLY A 480 -10.62 -46.02 -11.28
N GLY A 481 -10.30 -45.84 -12.57
CA GLY A 481 -10.62 -46.80 -13.63
C GLY A 481 -9.83 -48.11 -13.50
N ARG A 482 -8.55 -48.04 -13.14
CA ARG A 482 -7.74 -49.22 -12.80
C ARG A 482 -8.30 -49.96 -11.59
N GLU A 483 -8.66 -49.23 -10.54
CA GLU A 483 -9.27 -49.79 -9.34
C GLU A 483 -10.62 -50.45 -9.63
N TRP A 484 -11.47 -49.81 -10.45
CA TRP A 484 -12.76 -50.36 -10.83
C TRP A 484 -12.64 -51.63 -11.67
N ASN A 485 -11.71 -51.66 -12.64
CA ASN A 485 -11.41 -52.87 -13.41
C ASN A 485 -10.88 -53.98 -12.51
N ALA A 486 -9.96 -53.68 -11.58
CA ALA A 486 -9.45 -54.66 -10.63
C ALA A 486 -10.58 -55.28 -9.76
N ARG A 487 -11.52 -54.48 -9.27
CA ARG A 487 -12.68 -54.98 -8.50
C ARG A 487 -13.61 -55.87 -9.34
N ARG A 488 -13.83 -55.50 -10.60
CA ARG A 488 -14.61 -56.31 -11.55
C ARG A 488 -13.94 -57.66 -11.82
N ASP A 489 -12.63 -57.66 -12.04
CA ASP A 489 -11.87 -58.87 -12.35
C ASP A 489 -11.84 -59.84 -11.15
N VAL A 490 -11.72 -59.34 -9.93
CA VAL A 490 -11.82 -60.16 -8.70
C VAL A 490 -13.21 -60.81 -8.55
N THR A 491 -14.28 -60.04 -8.79
CA THR A 491 -15.66 -60.54 -8.68
C THR A 491 -15.96 -61.62 -9.72
N VAL A 492 -15.39 -61.49 -10.92
CA VAL A 492 -15.52 -62.47 -11.99
C VAL A 492 -14.69 -63.72 -11.67
N ALA A 493 -13.45 -63.56 -11.21
CA ALA A 493 -12.58 -64.67 -10.82
C ALA A 493 -13.17 -65.52 -9.69
N ASN A 494 -13.79 -64.90 -8.67
CA ASN A 494 -14.46 -65.63 -7.58
C ASN A 494 -15.63 -66.48 -8.10
N ARG A 495 -16.48 -65.92 -8.98
CA ARG A 495 -17.58 -66.69 -9.60
C ARG A 495 -17.10 -67.90 -10.41
N TYR A 496 -15.98 -67.76 -11.14
CA TYR A 496 -15.38 -68.88 -11.86
C TYR A 496 -14.86 -69.97 -10.92
N LEU A 497 -14.26 -69.60 -9.80
CA LEU A 497 -13.76 -70.56 -8.81
C LEU A 497 -14.90 -71.28 -8.10
N ASP A 498 -15.93 -70.56 -7.66
CA ASP A 498 -17.10 -71.18 -7.00
C ASP A 498 -17.77 -72.21 -7.91
N ARG A 499 -17.96 -71.85 -9.19
CA ARG A 499 -18.55 -72.77 -10.17
C ARG A 499 -17.63 -73.94 -10.51
N GLY A 500 -16.31 -73.71 -10.56
CA GLY A 500 -15.34 -74.77 -10.81
C GLY A 500 -15.31 -75.80 -9.68
N VAL A 501 -15.38 -75.39 -8.42
CA VAL A 501 -15.47 -76.31 -7.26
C VAL A 501 -16.72 -77.18 -7.33
N GLU A 502 -17.85 -76.61 -7.75
CA GLU A 502 -19.09 -77.37 -7.95
C GLU A 502 -18.92 -78.44 -9.04
N LEU A 503 -18.24 -78.12 -10.14
CA LEU A 503 -17.99 -79.03 -11.26
C LEU A 503 -16.96 -80.12 -10.95
N LEU A 504 -16.07 -79.92 -9.98
CA LEU A 504 -15.14 -80.96 -9.51
C LEU A 504 -15.87 -82.20 -9.00
N LYS A 505 -17.05 -82.02 -8.41
CA LYS A 505 -17.90 -83.09 -7.86
C LYS A 505 -18.79 -83.76 -8.91
N SER A 506 -18.83 -83.24 -10.13
CA SER A 506 -19.68 -83.73 -11.21
C SER A 506 -18.95 -84.73 -12.12
N ASP A 507 -19.66 -85.74 -12.64
CA ASP A 507 -19.10 -86.71 -13.60
C ASP A 507 -18.97 -86.15 -15.03
N TYR A 508 -19.45 -84.93 -15.26
CA TYR A 508 -19.52 -84.30 -16.58
C TYR A 508 -18.18 -83.72 -17.06
N ALA A 509 -17.25 -83.42 -16.15
CA ALA A 509 -15.95 -82.84 -16.48
C ALA A 509 -14.87 -83.93 -16.57
N SER A 510 -13.99 -83.84 -17.58
CA SER A 510 -12.91 -84.82 -17.76
C SER A 510 -11.88 -84.70 -16.62
N PRO A 511 -11.15 -85.79 -16.30
CA PRO A 511 -10.07 -85.73 -15.32
C PRO A 511 -8.98 -84.71 -15.65
N GLN A 512 -8.77 -84.41 -16.94
CA GLN A 512 -7.82 -83.40 -17.39
C GLN A 512 -8.31 -81.97 -17.08
N ASP A 513 -9.58 -81.66 -17.37
CA ASP A 513 -10.14 -80.33 -17.10
C ASP A 513 -10.17 -80.04 -15.58
N LYS A 514 -10.41 -81.09 -14.77
CA LYS A 514 -10.35 -81.01 -13.31
C LYS A 514 -8.93 -80.75 -12.81
N ALA A 515 -7.93 -81.38 -13.42
CA ALA A 515 -6.52 -81.13 -13.09
C ALA A 515 -6.10 -79.71 -13.45
N ASP A 516 -6.46 -79.22 -14.63
CA ASP A 516 -6.14 -77.86 -15.08
C ASP A 516 -6.81 -76.82 -14.18
N PHE A 517 -8.05 -77.07 -13.73
CA PHE A 517 -8.72 -76.23 -12.74
C PHE A 517 -8.01 -76.22 -11.38
N VAL A 518 -7.58 -77.38 -10.86
CA VAL A 518 -6.86 -77.48 -9.58
C VAL A 518 -5.52 -76.76 -9.64
N VAL A 519 -4.77 -76.89 -10.75
CA VAL A 519 -3.51 -76.14 -10.98
C VAL A 519 -3.79 -74.64 -10.98
N LEU A 520 -4.82 -74.20 -11.71
CA LEU A 520 -5.18 -72.78 -11.81
C LEU A 520 -5.61 -72.21 -10.46
N ALA A 521 -6.42 -72.95 -9.69
CA ALA A 521 -6.90 -72.54 -8.37
C ALA A 521 -5.75 -72.44 -7.36
N ASP A 522 -4.80 -73.40 -7.32
CA ASP A 522 -3.63 -73.34 -6.43
C ASP A 522 -2.68 -72.19 -6.82
N ARG A 523 -2.53 -71.90 -8.12
CA ARG A 523 -1.74 -70.74 -8.59
C ARG A 523 -2.35 -69.41 -8.13
N LEU A 524 -3.66 -69.27 -8.27
CA LEU A 524 -4.39 -68.08 -7.83
C LEU A 524 -4.33 -67.92 -6.30
N ALA A 525 -4.36 -69.01 -5.54
CA ALA A 525 -4.20 -68.99 -4.09
C ALA A 525 -2.78 -68.60 -3.62
N ARG A 526 -1.74 -68.85 -4.44
CA ARG A 526 -0.35 -68.41 -4.14
C ARG A 526 -0.09 -66.96 -4.52
N GLN A 527 -0.57 -66.53 -5.69
CA GLN A 527 -0.33 -65.17 -6.18
C GLN A 527 -0.97 -64.09 -5.31
N SER A 528 -1.98 -64.41 -4.48
CA SER A 528 -2.58 -63.44 -3.57
C SER A 528 -1.65 -62.98 -2.43
N SER A 529 -0.49 -63.62 -2.23
CA SER A 529 0.48 -63.20 -1.21
C SER A 529 1.32 -61.98 -1.61
N ASP A 530 1.43 -61.66 -2.91
CA ASP A 530 2.29 -60.56 -3.40
C ASP A 530 1.51 -59.28 -3.79
N TYR A 531 0.18 -59.32 -3.74
CA TYR A 531 -0.69 -58.18 -4.07
C TYR A 531 -1.31 -57.56 -2.80
N GLU A 532 -0.48 -57.06 -1.88
CA GLU A 532 -0.93 -56.28 -0.71
C GLU A 532 -1.52 -54.89 -1.06
N VAL A 533 -1.58 -54.52 -2.34
CA VAL A 533 -1.93 -53.16 -2.78
C VAL A 533 -3.44 -52.95 -3.01
N LEU A 534 -4.26 -54.01 -2.94
CA LEU A 534 -5.72 -53.89 -2.97
C LEU A 534 -6.26 -54.79 -1.86
N ASN A 535 -6.89 -54.18 -0.86
CA ASN A 535 -7.38 -54.74 0.41
C ASN A 535 -8.51 -55.79 0.23
N PHE A 536 -8.35 -56.71 -0.72
CA PHE A 536 -9.31 -57.74 -1.11
C PHE A 536 -8.70 -59.10 -0.77
N ASP A 537 -9.14 -59.60 0.37
CA ASP A 537 -8.66 -60.83 0.97
C ASP A 537 -9.02 -62.05 0.11
N VAL A 538 -8.00 -62.80 -0.34
CA VAL A 538 -8.16 -64.10 -1.00
C VAL A 538 -7.75 -65.23 -0.04
N ARG A 539 -7.67 -64.97 1.29
CA ARG A 539 -7.23 -65.95 2.30
C ARG A 539 -8.09 -67.20 2.39
N ASP A 540 -9.34 -67.18 1.92
CA ASP A 540 -10.28 -68.30 2.07
C ASP A 540 -10.35 -69.26 0.87
N LYS A 541 -9.30 -69.37 0.04
CA LYS A 541 -9.33 -70.29 -1.11
C LYS A 541 -8.65 -71.63 -0.85
N PRO A 542 -9.30 -72.76 -1.21
CA PRO A 542 -8.81 -74.09 -0.90
C PRO A 542 -7.53 -74.41 -1.70
N ARG A 543 -6.47 -74.77 -0.99
CA ARG A 543 -5.25 -75.33 -1.60
C ARG A 543 -5.57 -76.60 -2.38
N ALA A 544 -4.70 -76.98 -3.32
CA ALA A 544 -4.92 -78.16 -4.17
C ALA A 544 -5.34 -79.42 -3.39
N GLU A 545 -4.77 -79.70 -2.21
CA GLU A 545 -5.15 -80.87 -1.40
C GLU A 545 -6.59 -80.81 -0.88
N VAL A 546 -7.06 -79.61 -0.54
CA VAL A 546 -8.43 -79.39 -0.07
C VAL A 546 -9.42 -79.62 -1.21
N LEU A 547 -9.07 -79.23 -2.44
CA LEU A 547 -9.90 -79.48 -3.63
C LEU A 547 -9.93 -80.96 -4.00
N LEU A 548 -8.79 -81.66 -3.90
CA LEU A 548 -8.69 -83.09 -4.17
C LEU A 548 -9.51 -83.91 -3.17
N ASN A 549 -9.53 -83.52 -1.89
CA ASN A 549 -10.35 -84.16 -0.86
C ASN A 549 -11.87 -83.98 -1.06
N GLN A 550 -12.31 -83.11 -1.98
CA GLN A 550 -13.72 -82.96 -2.32
C GLN A 550 -14.18 -83.93 -3.42
N MET A 551 -13.27 -84.73 -3.97
CA MET A 551 -13.53 -85.73 -5.00
C MET A 551 -13.52 -87.13 -4.41
N PRO A 552 -14.16 -88.12 -5.04
CA PRO A 552 -13.94 -89.53 -4.73
C PRO A 552 -12.45 -89.90 -4.89
N ASP A 553 -11.88 -90.62 -3.92
CA ASP A 553 -10.44 -90.94 -3.86
C ASP A 553 -9.84 -91.49 -5.17
N THR A 554 -10.58 -92.34 -5.89
CA THR A 554 -10.12 -92.94 -7.16
C THR A 554 -9.93 -91.89 -8.25
N MET A 555 -10.77 -90.86 -8.27
CA MET A 555 -10.67 -89.73 -9.18
C MET A 555 -9.65 -88.70 -8.66
N ALA A 556 -9.57 -88.49 -7.35
CA ALA A 556 -8.60 -87.59 -6.72
C ALA A 556 -7.16 -88.03 -7.01
N LEU A 557 -6.87 -89.33 -6.99
CA LEU A 557 -5.54 -89.89 -7.32
C LEU A 557 -5.15 -89.66 -8.79
N ASP A 558 -6.08 -89.88 -9.74
CA ASP A 558 -5.84 -89.64 -11.17
C ASP A 558 -5.67 -88.14 -11.49
N VAL A 559 -6.50 -87.30 -10.88
CA VAL A 559 -6.39 -85.83 -11.01
C VAL A 559 -5.10 -85.34 -10.38
N ALA A 560 -4.69 -85.83 -9.20
CA ALA A 560 -3.42 -85.46 -8.57
C ALA A 560 -2.20 -85.81 -9.44
N TYR A 561 -2.24 -86.97 -10.13
CA TYR A 561 -1.20 -87.36 -11.07
C TYR A 561 -1.12 -86.39 -12.25
N ARG A 562 -2.28 -86.06 -12.83
CA ARG A 562 -2.38 -85.09 -13.95
C ARG A 562 -1.98 -83.68 -13.55
N VAL A 563 -2.27 -83.26 -12.31
CA VAL A 563 -1.81 -81.97 -11.75
C VAL A 563 -0.29 -81.95 -11.67
N ALA A 564 0.34 -83.00 -11.14
CA ALA A 564 1.79 -83.11 -11.10
C ALA A 564 2.39 -83.09 -12.51
N TYR A 565 1.82 -83.84 -13.45
CA TYR A 565 2.28 -83.93 -14.83
C TYR A 565 2.10 -82.62 -15.63
N ALA A 566 0.94 -81.96 -15.50
CA ALA A 566 0.65 -80.71 -16.19
C ALA A 566 1.51 -79.55 -15.68
N THR A 567 1.84 -79.52 -14.38
CA THR A 567 2.76 -78.53 -13.82
C THR A 567 4.18 -78.72 -14.37
N LEU A 568 4.57 -79.96 -14.66
CA LEU A 568 5.90 -80.30 -15.16
C LEU A 568 6.16 -79.94 -16.62
N ASN A 569 5.13 -79.93 -17.46
CA ASN A 569 5.26 -79.55 -18.88
C ASN A 569 5.19 -78.03 -19.13
N PHE A 570 4.92 -77.20 -18.11
CA PHE A 570 4.71 -75.75 -18.25
C PHE A 570 5.71 -74.86 -17.50
N ASP A 571 6.66 -75.42 -16.74
CA ASP A 571 7.68 -74.64 -16.03
C ASP A 571 8.92 -74.44 -16.92
N ASN A 572 9.03 -73.22 -17.47
CA ASN A 572 10.22 -72.68 -18.11
C ASN A 572 11.35 -72.53 -17.06
N PRO A 573 12.57 -73.06 -17.27
CA PRO A 573 13.63 -73.10 -16.24
C PRO A 573 14.10 -71.76 -15.67
N ASP A 574 13.74 -70.62 -16.29
CA ASP A 574 14.30 -69.30 -15.96
C ASP A 574 13.52 -68.51 -14.88
N ARG A 575 12.56 -69.13 -14.18
CA ARG A 575 11.92 -68.50 -13.00
C ARG A 575 12.21 -69.33 -11.75
N HIS A 576 13.19 -68.87 -10.96
CA HIS A 576 13.40 -69.29 -9.58
C HIS A 576 12.19 -68.89 -8.72
N GLY A 577 11.15 -69.72 -8.74
CA GLY A 577 9.95 -69.64 -7.94
C GLY A 577 9.38 -71.04 -7.83
N THR A 578 9.96 -71.82 -6.91
CA THR A 578 9.70 -73.24 -6.68
C THR A 578 8.21 -73.50 -6.50
N SER A 579 7.55 -74.07 -7.50
CA SER A 579 6.24 -74.66 -7.26
C SER A 579 6.44 -75.95 -6.46
N ASP A 580 6.19 -75.93 -5.15
CA ASP A 580 6.11 -77.15 -4.31
C ASP A 580 4.83 -77.96 -4.63
N LEU A 581 4.11 -77.62 -5.70
CA LEU A 581 2.87 -78.30 -6.08
C LEU A 581 3.12 -79.77 -6.45
N PRO A 582 4.09 -80.12 -7.32
CA PRO A 582 4.32 -81.51 -7.69
C PRO A 582 4.72 -82.35 -6.47
N ASP A 583 5.61 -81.84 -5.63
CA ASP A 583 6.07 -82.49 -4.39
C ASP A 583 4.93 -82.67 -3.37
N ARG A 584 3.99 -81.71 -3.30
CA ARG A 584 2.78 -81.81 -2.45
C ARG A 584 1.76 -82.79 -3.01
N MET A 585 1.56 -82.84 -4.32
CA MET A 585 0.68 -83.83 -4.96
C MET A 585 1.23 -85.24 -4.79
N LEU A 586 2.55 -85.42 -4.91
CA LEU A 586 3.24 -86.68 -4.63
C LEU A 586 2.99 -87.15 -3.20
N ARG A 587 3.25 -86.28 -2.22
CA ARG A 587 3.02 -86.56 -0.79
C ARG A 587 1.55 -86.83 -0.48
N TYR A 588 0.63 -86.13 -1.15
CA TYR A 588 -0.80 -86.40 -1.05
C TYR A 588 -1.16 -87.80 -1.55
N GLN A 589 -0.61 -88.21 -2.70
CA GLN A 589 -0.80 -89.56 -3.25
C GLN A 589 -0.21 -90.63 -2.32
N GLU A 590 1.02 -90.43 -1.82
CA GLU A 590 1.66 -91.32 -0.85
C GLU A 590 0.82 -91.47 0.41
N HIS A 591 0.37 -90.35 1.01
CA HIS A 591 -0.46 -90.37 2.20
C HIS A 591 -1.79 -91.08 1.98
N LYS A 592 -2.48 -90.83 0.87
CA LYS A 592 -3.76 -91.49 0.55
C LYS A 592 -3.63 -92.98 0.24
N LEU A 593 -2.50 -93.39 -0.35
CA LEU A 593 -2.18 -94.79 -0.58
C LEU A 593 -1.85 -95.51 0.73
N ILE A 594 -1.12 -94.87 1.65
CA ILE A 594 -0.81 -95.40 3.00
C ILE A 594 -2.09 -95.50 3.85
N GLU A 595 -2.93 -94.46 3.84
CA GLU A 595 -4.22 -94.44 4.55
C GLU A 595 -5.11 -95.61 4.10
N ARG A 596 -5.13 -95.91 2.79
CA ARG A 596 -5.85 -97.07 2.25
C ARG A 596 -5.18 -98.40 2.53
N SER A 597 -3.85 -98.49 2.58
CA SER A 597 -3.17 -99.73 2.94
C SER A 597 -3.41 -100.13 4.39
N ILE A 598 -3.52 -99.14 5.29
CA ILE A 598 -3.84 -99.33 6.71
C ILE A 598 -5.32 -99.74 6.89
N VAL A 599 -6.26 -99.07 6.21
CA VAL A 599 -7.70 -99.41 6.30
C VAL A 599 -8.01 -100.79 5.68
N ALA A 600 -7.28 -101.20 4.66
CA ALA A 600 -7.46 -102.52 4.05
C ALA A 600 -6.83 -103.66 4.86
N GLU A 601 -5.76 -103.42 5.63
CA GLU A 601 -5.24 -104.37 6.64
C GLU A 601 -6.27 -104.65 7.75
N ASP A 602 -7.09 -103.66 8.12
CA ASP A 602 -8.11 -103.77 9.17
C ASP A 602 -9.49 -104.29 8.69
N HIS A 603 -9.77 -104.34 7.38
CA HIS A 603 -11.10 -104.72 6.86
C HIS A 603 -11.14 -105.94 5.92
N TYR A 604 -10.01 -106.43 5.41
CA TYR A 604 -10.00 -107.53 4.43
C TYR A 604 -9.00 -108.64 4.80
N ALA A 605 -9.34 -109.41 5.83
CA ALA A 605 -8.66 -110.65 6.17
C ALA A 605 -9.27 -111.90 5.50
N ASP A 606 -10.32 -111.80 4.66
CA ASP A 606 -11.03 -113.02 4.20
C ASP A 606 -11.77 -112.95 2.84
N ASP A 607 -11.37 -112.13 1.86
CA ASP A 607 -12.00 -112.16 0.52
C ASP A 607 -11.02 -112.08 -0.67
N SER A 608 -11.05 -113.08 -1.55
CA SER A 608 -10.01 -113.35 -2.57
C SER A 608 -10.12 -112.53 -3.86
N THR A 609 -11.23 -111.85 -4.11
CA THR A 609 -11.38 -110.93 -5.26
C THR A 609 -10.87 -109.51 -4.97
N ALA A 610 -10.67 -109.16 -3.69
CA ALA A 610 -10.02 -107.92 -3.29
C ALA A 610 -8.50 -107.94 -3.58
N PHE A 611 -7.89 -109.14 -3.57
CA PHE A 611 -6.45 -109.33 -3.72
C PHE A 611 -5.91 -108.93 -5.12
N ASP A 612 -6.64 -109.20 -6.20
CA ASP A 612 -6.24 -108.80 -7.57
C ASP A 612 -6.32 -107.27 -7.78
N THR A 613 -7.28 -106.62 -7.12
CA THR A 613 -7.40 -105.16 -7.13
C THR A 613 -6.28 -104.52 -6.29
N TYR A 614 -5.88 -105.20 -5.21
CA TYR A 614 -4.75 -104.84 -4.36
C TYR A 614 -3.41 -105.00 -5.08
N GLU A 615 -3.22 -106.06 -5.86
CA GLU A 615 -2.00 -106.25 -6.66
C GLU A 615 -1.90 -105.21 -7.77
N ALA A 616 -3.01 -104.82 -8.40
CA ALA A 616 -3.04 -103.72 -9.38
C ALA A 616 -2.76 -102.35 -8.75
N LEU A 617 -3.30 -102.07 -7.56
CA LEU A 617 -3.03 -100.85 -6.80
C LEU A 617 -1.61 -100.81 -6.24
N ALA A 618 -1.07 -101.93 -5.74
CA ALA A 618 0.29 -102.06 -5.26
C ALA A 618 1.32 -101.96 -6.39
N LYS A 619 1.06 -102.58 -7.55
CA LYS A 619 1.91 -102.41 -8.76
C LYS A 619 1.87 -100.98 -9.27
N ARG A 620 0.73 -100.30 -9.20
CA ARG A 620 0.60 -98.89 -9.60
C ARG A 620 1.20 -97.93 -8.58
N ALA A 621 1.13 -98.25 -7.29
CA ALA A 621 1.82 -97.53 -6.22
C ALA A 621 3.33 -97.68 -6.35
N VAL A 622 3.86 -98.89 -6.56
CA VAL A 622 5.29 -99.13 -6.84
C VAL A 622 5.75 -98.41 -8.11
N TRP A 623 4.96 -98.42 -9.17
CA TRP A 623 5.28 -97.70 -10.41
C TRP A 623 5.29 -96.17 -10.22
N LEU A 624 4.37 -95.63 -9.42
CA LEU A 624 4.33 -94.21 -9.04
C LEU A 624 5.50 -93.85 -8.11
N SER A 625 5.84 -94.68 -7.12
CA SER A 625 7.01 -94.49 -6.24
C SER A 625 8.33 -94.51 -7.01
N VAL A 626 8.46 -95.36 -8.04
CA VAL A 626 9.64 -95.39 -8.94
C VAL A 626 9.73 -94.12 -9.79
N GLN A 627 8.60 -93.54 -10.22
CA GLN A 627 8.57 -92.25 -10.91
C GLN A 627 8.87 -91.07 -9.97
N SER A 628 8.38 -91.12 -8.73
CA SER A 628 8.70 -90.17 -7.65
C SER A 628 10.20 -90.16 -7.33
N MET A 629 10.85 -91.32 -7.31
CA MET A 629 12.31 -91.46 -7.15
C MET A 629 13.08 -90.85 -8.34
N TYR A 630 12.58 -91.02 -9.57
CA TYR A 630 13.19 -90.41 -10.76
C TYR A 630 13.14 -88.87 -10.68
N TYR A 631 12.05 -88.33 -10.14
CA TYR A 631 11.83 -86.90 -9.94
C TYR A 631 12.81 -86.27 -8.92
N LEU A 632 13.01 -86.92 -7.76
CA LEU A 632 13.95 -86.46 -6.74
C LEU A 632 15.42 -86.50 -7.20
N SER A 633 15.78 -87.42 -8.11
CA SER A 633 17.14 -87.52 -8.66
C SER A 633 17.54 -86.34 -9.57
N TRP A 634 16.56 -85.64 -10.15
CA TRP A 634 16.82 -84.56 -11.13
C TRP A 634 17.05 -83.19 -10.48
N ARG A 635 16.67 -83.00 -9.20
CA ARG A 635 16.62 -81.67 -8.57
C ARG A 635 17.67 -81.40 -7.49
N ASP A 636 18.26 -82.42 -6.83
CA ASP A 636 19.37 -82.21 -5.89
C ASP A 636 20.29 -83.44 -5.75
N SER A 637 21.56 -83.31 -6.16
CA SER A 637 22.49 -84.45 -6.36
C SER A 637 23.18 -84.98 -5.08
N ALA A 638 22.85 -84.43 -3.91
CA ALA A 638 23.42 -84.83 -2.62
C ALA A 638 22.46 -85.69 -1.78
N VAL A 639 21.16 -85.38 -1.74
CA VAL A 639 20.17 -86.19 -0.99
C VAL A 639 19.90 -87.52 -1.71
N ALA A 640 19.93 -87.51 -3.04
CA ALA A 640 19.73 -88.70 -3.86
C ALA A 640 20.81 -89.78 -3.65
N ARG A 641 21.99 -89.46 -3.11
CA ARG A 641 23.05 -90.45 -2.85
C ARG A 641 22.95 -91.12 -1.48
N THR A 642 22.32 -90.47 -0.49
CA THR A 642 22.17 -91.03 0.86
C THR A 642 20.90 -91.87 1.02
N ALA A 643 19.88 -91.67 0.18
CA ALA A 643 18.66 -92.47 0.18
C ALA A 643 18.73 -93.70 -0.74
N LEU A 644 19.72 -93.75 -1.65
CA LEU A 644 19.93 -94.87 -2.58
C LEU A 644 20.86 -95.96 -2.01
N ALA A 645 21.54 -95.68 -0.89
CA ALA A 645 22.27 -96.64 -0.05
C ALA A 645 21.38 -97.03 1.12
#